data_AF-D4E6K1-F1
#
_entry.id   AF-D4E6K1-F1
#
_cell.length_a   1.000
_cell.length_b   1.000
_cell.length_c   1.000
_cell.angle_alpha   90.00
_cell.angle_beta   90.00
_cell.angle_gamma   90.00
#
_symmetry.space_group_name_H-M   'P 1'
#
loop_
_entity.id
_entity.type
_entity.pdbx_description
1 polymer ?
#
loop_
_entity_poly.entity_id
_entity_poly.type
_entity_poly.pdbx_seq_one_letter_code
_entity_poly.pdbx_strand_id
1 'polypeptide(L)'
;MTERSVPTQTELLQRNGVLLVIDQIQPPPGLVPKGQTPTLKPKEQAIFIAICDDGQVYAFNGHVDLGTGVRTALGQIVAEELSLRIDQVQVVLGDTARAPNQGATIASATLQISAVPLRNAAAEARRWLLQQAAQRLAQPLDSLRLDDGVVHAAEGQTLSYSQLVAGLHVELGLSGDAPLKPHSEYRLVGTSAARVDIPAKATGETTFVHDMRLPNMLHGRVVRPPYAGYDSGEFVGTSLLAVDERSIAHIPGIVKLVVIEDFIGIVAEREDQAMKAAQALQVSWKDWRRNLPQMTDLTQALHDNPHSTRVVHDTGNVDAALAALDQRFTRRYLWPYQLHASIGPSCALADYQPERLRVWSGSQNPHLLRADLAWLLEYPEQQIDIIRMEAAGCYGRNCADDVCADAALLSRAVGRPVRVQLTREQEHLWEPKGTAQLMEVDGGLDADGQLGAYDFRTYYPSNGAPTLALLLTGRVEPVPVAYEMGDRTSIPPYDYPAMRISIEDMAPIVRASWLRGVSAMPNTFAHESYIDELAVAAGVDPLEYRLRYIKDPRAIELMRNTAERAGWQPHTVPMQTAAEDGVLRGRGFAYARYIHSKFPGFGAAWAAWVADVAIDKTSGEVAVTRIVVGHDAGMMVNPDGVRHQIHGNVIQSTSRVLKERVTFEQSTVSSKEWGGYPILTFPEVPDVEVVMMPRQQEPPLGAGESASVPSAAAIANAVFDATGIRFRELPITADRLREALNGPDRPPAPAKASQKRRKWWFGGAAGVIGALLGVASSALPWRAEIAPVSAPGAGTWSAATLERGRQLAAAGDCAVCHTAADGVTNAGGLAMETPFGTLYSTNITPDVTTGIGNWSFTAFDRAMRQGISRDGRHLYPAFPYTAFSKMTEGDMQALYAYMMSQPAVSQTNQANDMRFPFSVRPLLAGWNALFLRQGEFKPDVTQTAQWNRGSYLVNGLGHCAACHSPRNLLGAEKGGTSFLAGAMVDGWQAPALNNLANADKPWSEEQLFQYLSSGHSAEHGVAAGPMGPVVSELATLPQSDLRAMANYLISLSEPARLNTQPQVSALAAAAPQVSQQAGERLFQGACQACHSASSGGPQLFGVSPDLANNTNIFSDRPDNLIKVILQGIAQPATTELGYMPGFKDSFSDRQVADLVNYLRQRYAGQKPAWQEVEAQVARLRANPGTH
;
A
#
# COMPACT_ATOMS: atom_id res chain seq x y z
N MET A 1 3.19 37.39 3.56
CA MET A 1 4.05 37.97 4.60
C MET A 1 5.12 36.95 4.95
N THR A 2 6.31 37.33 5.37
CA THR A 2 7.23 36.39 6.03
C THR A 2 6.69 36.11 7.43
N GLU A 3 6.34 34.87 7.73
CA GLU A 3 6.05 34.47 9.11
C GLU A 3 7.26 34.78 10.00
N ARG A 4 7.01 35.34 11.19
CA ARG A 4 8.06 35.46 12.21
C ARG A 4 8.26 34.07 12.78
N SER A 5 9.51 33.58 12.77
CA SER A 5 9.84 32.28 13.36
C SER A 5 9.48 32.26 14.84
N VAL A 6 8.71 31.25 15.26
CA VAL A 6 8.39 31.01 16.67
C VAL A 6 9.70 30.91 17.47
N PRO A 7 9.91 31.69 18.54
CA PRO A 7 11.15 31.69 19.28
C PRO A 7 11.40 30.34 19.98
N THR A 8 12.66 29.99 20.15
CA THR A 8 13.11 28.86 20.97
C THR A 8 12.94 29.15 22.46
N GLN A 9 13.01 28.10 23.29
CA GLN A 9 12.98 28.25 24.74
C GLN A 9 14.13 29.16 25.23
N THR A 10 15.34 29.03 24.67
CA THR A 10 16.51 29.85 25.00
C THR A 10 16.31 31.32 24.63
N GLU A 11 15.74 31.62 23.46
CA GLU A 11 15.46 33.00 23.04
C GLU A 11 14.41 33.67 23.95
N LEU A 12 13.41 32.92 24.42
CA LEU A 12 12.42 33.42 25.38
C LEU A 12 13.04 33.71 26.76
N LEU A 13 13.83 32.78 27.31
CA LEU A 13 14.54 32.97 28.59
C LEU A 13 15.56 34.12 28.56
N GLN A 14 15.96 34.60 27.37
CA GLN A 14 16.88 35.74 27.19
C GLN A 14 16.17 37.02 26.73
N ARG A 15 14.85 37.00 26.49
CA ARG A 15 14.10 38.14 25.97
C ARG A 15 13.79 39.17 27.07
N ASN A 16 13.96 40.45 26.76
CA ASN A 16 13.32 41.56 27.49
C ASN A 16 11.98 41.90 26.80
N GLY A 17 10.99 42.33 27.57
CA GLY A 17 9.63 42.48 27.07
C GLY A 17 8.88 41.14 27.03
N VAL A 18 8.99 40.33 28.09
CA VAL A 18 8.34 39.02 28.19
C VAL A 18 7.88 38.69 29.61
N LEU A 19 6.72 38.05 29.68
CA LEU A 19 6.21 37.33 30.85
C LEU A 19 6.20 35.83 30.52
N LEU A 20 6.93 35.03 31.30
CA LEU A 20 7.03 33.59 31.18
C LEU A 20 6.37 32.92 32.40
N VAL A 21 5.64 31.83 32.17
CA VAL A 21 5.21 30.92 33.23
C VAL A 21 5.93 29.59 33.05
N ILE A 22 6.69 29.21 34.08
CA ILE A 22 7.69 28.14 34.05
C ILE A 22 7.50 27.15 35.21
N ASP A 23 8.01 25.93 35.03
CA ASP A 23 8.16 24.95 36.13
C ASP A 23 9.27 23.93 35.82
N GLN A 24 9.63 23.11 36.80
CA GLN A 24 10.62 22.04 36.72
C GLN A 24 9.92 20.69 36.49
N ILE A 25 9.72 20.34 35.22
CA ILE A 25 9.14 19.06 34.80
C ILE A 25 10.10 17.91 35.10
N GLN A 26 9.55 16.72 35.33
CA GLN A 26 10.30 15.47 35.32
C GLN A 26 10.13 14.83 33.93
N PRO A 27 11.15 14.80 33.07
CA PRO A 27 11.08 14.05 31.82
C PRO A 27 10.84 12.57 32.10
N PRO A 28 10.09 11.85 31.24
CA PRO A 28 10.00 10.40 31.32
C PRO A 28 11.38 9.76 31.12
N PRO A 29 11.63 8.57 31.69
CA PRO A 29 12.81 7.79 31.34
C PRO A 29 12.80 7.51 29.82
N GLY A 30 13.97 7.55 29.19
CA GLY A 30 14.14 7.13 27.80
C GLY A 30 14.11 5.61 27.65
N LEU A 31 14.40 5.11 26.45
CA LEU A 31 14.74 3.68 26.29
C LEU A 31 15.98 3.34 27.12
N VAL A 32 15.99 2.14 27.68
CA VAL A 32 17.00 1.68 28.65
C VAL A 32 17.64 0.38 28.13
N PRO A 33 18.97 0.26 28.10
CA PRO A 33 19.63 -0.99 27.72
C PRO A 33 19.20 -2.16 28.61
N LYS A 34 19.05 -3.35 28.02
CA LYS A 34 18.67 -4.57 28.74
C LYS A 34 19.60 -4.83 29.93
N GLY A 35 19.03 -5.04 31.11
CA GLY A 35 19.76 -5.25 32.36
C GLY A 35 20.18 -3.99 33.10
N GLN A 36 19.92 -2.79 32.57
CA GLN A 36 20.09 -1.52 33.29
C GLN A 36 18.76 -1.05 33.90
N THR A 37 18.83 -0.39 35.06
CA THR A 37 17.67 0.26 35.69
C THR A 37 17.39 1.60 34.99
N PRO A 38 16.12 1.97 34.72
CA PRO A 38 15.79 3.30 34.22
C PRO A 38 16.28 4.40 35.16
N THR A 39 17.35 5.09 34.79
CA THR A 39 17.77 6.32 35.47
C THR A 39 16.79 7.44 35.18
N LEU A 40 16.25 8.05 36.23
CA LEU A 40 15.53 9.32 36.13
C LEU A 40 16.42 10.35 35.42
N LYS A 41 15.95 10.90 34.29
CA LYS A 41 16.58 12.09 33.72
C LYS A 41 16.53 13.23 34.76
N PRO A 42 17.51 14.14 34.80
CA PRO A 42 17.37 15.38 35.57
C PRO A 42 16.07 16.10 35.22
N LYS A 43 15.53 16.88 36.17
CA LYS A 43 14.42 17.78 35.86
C LYS A 43 14.84 18.78 34.79
N GLU A 44 13.92 19.07 33.88
CA GLU A 44 14.09 20.07 32.82
C GLU A 44 13.25 21.30 33.16
N GLN A 45 13.79 22.51 32.96
CA GLN A 45 12.99 23.73 33.01
C GLN A 45 12.02 23.73 31.81
N ALA A 46 10.74 23.98 32.05
CA ALA A 46 9.71 24.10 31.03
C ALA A 46 9.17 25.53 30.98
N ILE A 47 8.86 26.03 29.78
CA ILE A 47 7.92 27.16 29.59
C ILE A 47 6.56 26.55 29.25
N PHE A 48 5.49 27.07 29.84
CA PHE A 48 4.10 26.70 29.51
C PHE A 48 3.40 27.82 28.74
N ILE A 49 3.57 29.07 29.19
CA ILE A 49 3.00 30.27 28.59
C ILE A 49 4.11 31.31 28.43
N ALA A 50 4.13 32.02 27.30
CA ALA A 50 4.92 33.23 27.11
C ALA A 50 4.05 34.34 26.50
N ILE A 51 4.04 35.52 27.13
CA ILE A 51 3.32 36.72 26.67
C ILE A 51 4.37 37.79 26.38
N CYS A 52 4.41 38.29 25.14
CA CYS A 52 5.44 39.22 24.66
C CYS A 52 4.91 40.65 24.50
N ASP A 53 5.81 41.63 24.61
CA ASP A 53 5.49 43.06 24.44
C ASP A 53 5.19 43.48 22.98
N ASP A 54 5.52 42.63 22.01
CA ASP A 54 5.03 42.74 20.62
C ASP A 54 3.60 42.20 20.41
N GLY A 55 2.95 41.74 21.50
CA GLY A 55 1.56 41.26 21.51
C GLY A 55 1.39 39.78 21.15
N GLN A 56 2.47 39.03 20.94
CA GLN A 56 2.39 37.57 20.74
C GLN A 56 2.14 36.84 22.06
N VAL A 57 1.22 35.88 22.05
CA VAL A 57 0.98 34.94 23.16
C VAL A 57 1.22 33.51 22.68
N TYR A 58 2.17 32.83 23.32
CA TYR A 58 2.54 31.46 23.02
C TYR A 58 2.11 30.51 24.14
N ALA A 59 1.66 29.31 23.74
CA ALA A 59 1.35 28.21 24.64
C ALA A 59 2.12 26.96 24.19
N PHE A 60 2.81 26.29 25.12
CA PHE A 60 3.73 25.19 24.80
C PHE A 60 3.26 23.86 25.39
N ASN A 61 3.32 22.79 24.59
CA ASN A 61 2.94 21.44 25.01
C ASN A 61 3.81 20.39 24.31
N GLY A 62 4.26 19.37 25.04
CA GLY A 62 5.13 18.30 24.51
C GLY A 62 4.41 17.27 23.63
N HIS A 63 3.08 17.17 23.77
CA HIS A 63 2.27 16.29 22.92
C HIS A 63 1.97 16.97 21.57
N VAL A 64 1.64 16.16 20.56
CA VAL A 64 1.45 16.61 19.19
C VAL A 64 0.01 16.44 18.71
N ASP A 65 -0.43 17.21 17.71
CA ASP A 65 -1.72 16.97 17.07
C ASP A 65 -1.58 15.82 16.07
N LEU A 66 -2.38 14.76 16.25
CA LEU A 66 -2.42 13.57 15.40
C LEU A 66 -3.64 13.59 14.45
N GLY A 67 -4.14 14.79 14.13
CA GLY A 67 -5.42 14.96 13.46
C GLY A 67 -6.61 15.01 14.42
N THR A 68 -6.37 15.18 15.72
CA THR A 68 -7.36 15.16 16.80
C THR A 68 -7.90 16.54 17.15
N GLY A 69 -7.25 17.63 16.70
CA GLY A 69 -7.67 19.00 17.00
C GLY A 69 -7.23 19.51 18.39
N VAL A 70 -6.33 18.77 19.06
CA VAL A 70 -5.66 19.15 20.32
C VAL A 70 -5.08 20.56 20.26
N ARG A 71 -4.50 20.98 19.13
CA ARG A 71 -3.97 22.35 18.95
C ARG A 71 -5.05 23.42 19.17
N THR A 72 -6.26 23.16 18.68
CA THR A 72 -7.42 24.06 18.82
C THR A 72 -7.97 24.03 20.24
N ALA A 73 -8.10 22.84 20.84
CA ALA A 73 -8.64 22.68 22.19
C ALA A 73 -7.73 23.29 23.28
N LEU A 74 -6.41 23.10 23.20
CA LEU A 74 -5.45 23.75 24.10
C LEU A 74 -5.46 25.28 23.91
N GLY A 75 -5.62 25.75 22.67
CA GLY A 75 -5.80 27.18 22.36
C GLY A 75 -7.04 27.77 23.01
N GLN A 76 -8.18 27.08 22.95
CA GLN A 76 -9.42 27.50 23.64
C GLN A 76 -9.24 27.59 25.16
N ILE A 77 -8.56 26.62 25.80
CA ILE A 77 -8.31 26.64 27.24
C ILE A 77 -7.46 27.86 27.66
N VAL A 78 -6.36 28.11 26.94
CA VAL A 78 -5.47 29.25 27.24
C VAL A 78 -6.16 30.58 26.94
N ALA A 79 -6.89 30.69 25.83
CA ALA A 79 -7.62 31.90 25.46
C ALA A 79 -8.76 32.21 26.45
N GLU A 80 -9.51 31.20 26.88
CA GLU A 80 -10.57 31.33 27.89
C GLU A 80 -10.02 31.87 29.23
N GLU A 81 -8.95 31.23 29.73
CA GLU A 81 -8.36 31.56 31.02
C GLU A 81 -7.60 32.90 30.98
N LEU A 82 -7.09 33.33 29.82
CA LEU A 82 -6.51 34.66 29.64
C LEU A 82 -7.51 35.73 29.19
N SER A 83 -8.79 35.42 28.96
CA SER A 83 -9.77 36.30 28.30
C SER A 83 -9.23 36.94 27.01
N LEU A 84 -8.65 36.09 26.15
CA LEU A 84 -8.24 36.38 24.77
C LEU A 84 -9.23 35.73 23.80
N ARG A 85 -9.17 36.15 22.53
CA ARG A 85 -9.71 35.35 21.42
C ARG A 85 -8.75 34.23 21.02
N ILE A 86 -9.27 33.20 20.36
CA ILE A 86 -8.46 32.05 19.91
C ILE A 86 -7.37 32.42 18.89
N ASP A 87 -7.59 33.45 18.06
CA ASP A 87 -6.61 33.94 17.07
C ASP A 87 -5.41 34.68 17.70
N GLN A 88 -5.48 35.02 19.00
CA GLN A 88 -4.40 35.69 19.72
C GLN A 88 -3.40 34.70 20.36
N VAL A 89 -3.64 33.39 20.33
CA VAL A 89 -2.83 32.37 21.03
C VAL A 89 -2.20 31.38 20.03
N GLN A 90 -0.87 31.40 19.91
CA GLN A 90 -0.13 30.44 19.09
C GLN A 90 0.29 29.21 19.91
N VAL A 91 -0.32 28.06 19.62
CA VAL A 91 -0.04 26.79 20.32
C VAL A 91 1.06 26.00 19.61
N VAL A 92 2.17 25.81 20.32
CA VAL A 92 3.39 25.11 19.88
C VAL A 92 3.41 23.70 20.47
N LEU A 93 3.56 22.70 19.60
CA LEU A 93 3.34 21.28 19.93
C LEU A 93 4.56 20.41 19.55
N GLY A 94 5.18 19.77 20.54
CA GLY A 94 6.21 18.71 20.38
C GLY A 94 7.52 19.09 19.67
N ASP A 95 7.75 20.35 19.34
CA ASP A 95 9.05 20.84 18.84
C ASP A 95 10.09 20.80 19.96
N THR A 96 11.15 20.00 19.82
CA THR A 96 12.05 19.69 20.95
C THR A 96 12.99 20.81 21.38
N ALA A 97 12.94 21.98 20.72
CA ALA A 97 13.68 23.20 21.08
C ALA A 97 12.76 24.30 21.68
N ARG A 98 11.47 24.01 21.81
CA ARG A 98 10.41 24.95 22.22
C ARG A 98 9.45 24.37 23.26
N ALA A 99 9.07 23.11 23.08
CA ALA A 99 8.05 22.44 23.87
C ALA A 99 8.65 21.64 25.04
N PRO A 100 7.97 21.58 26.20
CA PRO A 100 8.41 20.80 27.35
C PRO A 100 8.32 19.29 27.09
N ASN A 101 9.29 18.51 27.58
CA ASN A 101 9.33 17.05 27.42
C ASN A 101 8.25 16.32 28.26
N GLN A 102 7.01 16.35 27.78
CA GLN A 102 5.83 15.70 28.38
C GLN A 102 5.62 14.26 27.87
N GLY A 103 6.62 13.68 27.21
CA GLY A 103 6.59 12.30 26.72
C GLY A 103 5.75 12.06 25.46
N ALA A 104 5.32 10.80 25.29
CA ALA A 104 4.63 10.30 24.10
C ALA A 104 3.16 10.76 24.01
N THR A 105 2.67 10.98 22.79
CA THR A 105 1.26 11.34 22.54
C THR A 105 0.40 10.08 22.42
N ILE A 106 0.00 9.51 23.56
CA ILE A 106 -0.67 8.20 23.63
C ILE A 106 -1.92 8.21 24.53
N ALA A 107 -2.69 7.12 24.44
CA ALA A 107 -3.73 6.76 25.41
C ALA A 107 -4.77 7.85 25.70
N SER A 108 -5.09 8.66 24.67
CA SER A 108 -6.03 9.79 24.76
C SER A 108 -5.67 10.86 25.82
N ALA A 109 -4.42 10.89 26.30
CA ALA A 109 -4.04 11.53 27.56
C ALA A 109 -3.92 13.07 27.54
N THR A 110 -3.73 13.71 26.39
CA THR A 110 -3.28 15.12 26.32
C THR A 110 -4.23 16.12 26.99
N LEU A 111 -5.55 15.96 26.84
CA LEU A 111 -6.53 16.82 27.52
C LEU A 111 -6.70 16.44 29.01
N GLN A 112 -6.55 15.16 29.33
CA GLN A 112 -6.74 14.63 30.69
C GLN A 112 -5.56 14.94 31.62
N ILE A 113 -4.34 15.03 31.09
CA ILE A 113 -3.09 15.27 31.84
C ILE A 113 -2.50 16.64 31.50
N SER A 114 -2.12 16.85 30.25
CA SER A 114 -1.24 17.96 29.83
C SER A 114 -1.92 19.32 29.76
N ALA A 115 -3.26 19.36 29.68
CA ALA A 115 -4.02 20.60 29.66
C ALA A 115 -4.19 21.26 31.05
N VAL A 116 -4.14 20.47 32.14
CA VAL A 116 -4.27 20.97 33.52
C VAL A 116 -3.14 21.94 33.91
N PRO A 117 -1.84 21.61 33.77
CA PRO A 117 -0.77 22.56 34.08
C PRO A 117 -0.77 23.76 33.14
N LEU A 118 -1.17 23.59 31.87
CA LEU A 118 -1.28 24.70 30.91
C LEU A 118 -2.40 25.69 31.29
N ARG A 119 -3.54 25.19 31.80
CA ARG A 119 -4.62 26.02 32.35
C ARG A 119 -4.15 26.78 33.60
N ASN A 120 -3.47 26.09 34.52
CA ASN A 120 -2.93 26.72 35.72
C ASN A 120 -1.89 27.81 35.36
N ALA A 121 -1.07 27.60 34.33
CA ALA A 121 -0.13 28.60 33.83
C ALA A 121 -0.84 29.84 33.27
N ALA A 122 -1.93 29.66 32.52
CA ALA A 122 -2.75 30.76 32.01
C ALA A 122 -3.43 31.56 33.15
N ALA A 123 -3.90 30.89 34.20
CA ALA A 123 -4.46 31.55 35.38
C ALA A 123 -3.41 32.32 36.19
N GLU A 124 -2.20 31.79 36.32
CA GLU A 124 -1.07 32.48 36.97
C GLU A 124 -0.67 33.75 36.21
N ALA A 125 -0.55 33.66 34.88
CA ALA A 125 -0.31 34.83 34.04
C ALA A 125 -1.43 35.88 34.18
N ARG A 126 -2.72 35.48 34.17
CA ARG A 126 -3.84 36.41 34.42
C ARG A 126 -3.73 37.07 35.80
N ARG A 127 -3.42 36.30 36.85
CA ARG A 127 -3.27 36.80 38.22
C ARG A 127 -2.26 37.95 38.28
N TRP A 128 -1.08 37.75 37.69
CA TRP A 128 -0.04 38.77 37.64
C TRP A 128 -0.42 39.98 36.77
N LEU A 129 -1.00 39.76 35.59
CA LEU A 129 -1.42 40.82 34.67
C LEU A 129 -2.47 41.75 35.29
N LEU A 130 -3.46 41.19 36.01
CA LEU A 130 -4.44 41.98 36.77
C LEU A 130 -3.80 42.78 37.91
N GLN A 131 -2.85 42.19 38.65
CA GLN A 131 -2.11 42.89 39.71
C GLN A 131 -1.27 44.06 39.16
N GLN A 132 -0.60 43.87 38.03
CA GLN A 132 0.14 44.94 37.36
C GLN A 132 -0.78 46.05 36.83
N ALA A 133 -1.95 45.70 36.28
CA ALA A 133 -2.92 46.69 35.84
C ALA A 133 -3.51 47.48 37.02
N ALA A 134 -3.87 46.82 38.12
CA ALA A 134 -4.34 47.45 39.36
C ALA A 134 -3.29 48.45 39.90
N GLN A 135 -2.02 48.04 39.94
CA GLN A 135 -0.92 48.88 40.41
C GLN A 135 -0.67 50.10 39.50
N ARG A 136 -0.72 49.93 38.17
CA ARG A 136 -0.46 51.02 37.21
C ARG A 136 -1.63 51.99 37.03
N LEU A 137 -2.86 51.51 37.17
CA LEU A 137 -4.08 52.32 37.09
C LEU A 137 -4.49 52.90 38.45
N ALA A 138 -3.87 52.46 39.55
CA ALA A 138 -4.21 52.79 40.94
C ALA A 138 -5.67 52.47 41.31
N GLN A 139 -6.20 51.36 40.79
CA GLN A 139 -7.60 50.91 40.97
C GLN A 139 -7.66 49.55 41.67
N PRO A 140 -8.73 49.24 42.45
CA PRO A 140 -8.92 47.92 43.05
C PRO A 140 -9.03 46.80 42.01
N LEU A 141 -8.49 45.62 42.30
CA LEU A 141 -8.56 44.44 41.42
C LEU A 141 -10.00 44.13 40.96
N ASP A 142 -10.94 44.14 41.90
CA ASP A 142 -12.36 43.82 41.68
C ASP A 142 -13.10 44.85 40.79
N SER A 143 -12.46 45.99 40.48
CA SER A 143 -12.99 47.01 39.55
C SER A 143 -12.49 46.85 38.11
N LEU A 144 -11.58 45.90 37.86
CA LEU A 144 -10.97 45.68 36.56
C LEU A 144 -11.71 44.60 35.76
N ARG A 145 -11.96 44.87 34.48
CA ARG A 145 -12.61 43.95 33.54
C ARG A 145 -11.63 43.55 32.43
N LEU A 146 -11.50 42.26 32.17
CA LEU A 146 -10.57 41.74 31.15
C LEU A 146 -11.33 41.23 29.92
N ASP A 147 -10.98 41.74 28.74
CA ASP A 147 -11.61 41.47 27.44
C ASP A 147 -10.53 41.53 26.34
N ASP A 148 -10.47 40.54 25.44
CA ASP A 148 -9.56 40.48 24.28
C ASP A 148 -8.05 40.79 24.57
N GLY A 149 -7.58 40.51 25.78
CA GLY A 149 -6.21 40.82 26.22
C GLY A 149 -5.97 42.27 26.64
N VAL A 150 -7.06 43.02 26.88
CA VAL A 150 -7.08 44.39 27.40
C VAL A 150 -7.74 44.39 28.78
N VAL A 151 -7.06 45.02 29.75
CA VAL A 151 -7.64 45.34 31.05
C VAL A 151 -8.30 46.71 30.97
N HIS A 152 -9.58 46.79 31.34
CA HIS A 152 -10.37 48.01 31.43
C HIS A 152 -10.60 48.37 32.91
N ALA A 153 -10.45 49.65 33.26
CA ALA A 153 -10.88 50.20 34.55
C ALA A 153 -12.19 51.00 34.42
N ALA A 154 -12.86 51.26 35.55
CA ALA A 154 -14.15 51.95 35.63
C ALA A 154 -14.18 53.35 34.97
N GLU A 155 -13.03 54.04 34.94
CA GLU A 155 -12.88 55.38 34.32
C GLU A 155 -12.65 55.33 32.79
N GLY A 156 -12.75 54.17 32.16
CA GLY A 156 -12.50 53.98 30.72
C GLY A 156 -11.02 53.92 30.34
N GLN A 157 -10.11 54.03 31.32
CA GLN A 157 -8.68 53.77 31.15
C GLN A 157 -8.45 52.30 30.77
N THR A 158 -7.47 52.03 29.91
CA THR A 158 -7.16 50.68 29.41
C THR A 158 -5.66 50.40 29.37
N LEU A 159 -5.28 49.13 29.58
CA LEU A 159 -3.92 48.62 29.38
C LEU A 159 -3.96 47.25 28.67
N SER A 160 -3.22 47.10 27.58
CA SER A 160 -3.02 45.80 26.94
C SER A 160 -1.99 44.93 27.67
N TYR A 161 -2.04 43.62 27.47
CA TYR A 161 -0.98 42.71 27.93
C TYR A 161 0.42 43.12 27.45
N SER A 162 0.54 43.57 26.20
CA SER A 162 1.81 44.10 25.67
C SER A 162 2.31 45.32 26.44
N GLN A 163 1.44 46.27 26.81
CA GLN A 163 1.82 47.43 27.62
C GLN A 163 2.20 47.03 29.05
N LEU A 164 1.53 46.04 29.65
CA LEU A 164 1.84 45.53 30.98
C LEU A 164 3.22 44.85 31.02
N VAL A 165 3.60 44.15 29.96
CA VAL A 165 4.87 43.41 29.85
C VAL A 165 6.04 44.24 29.28
N ALA A 166 5.75 45.34 28.57
CA ALA A 166 6.74 46.19 27.88
C ALA A 166 7.98 46.52 28.73
N GLY A 167 9.17 46.13 28.22
CA GLY A 167 10.46 46.38 28.85
C GLY A 167 10.77 45.56 30.11
N LEU A 168 9.89 44.65 30.55
CA LEU A 168 10.11 43.77 31.70
C LEU A 168 10.57 42.38 31.26
N HIS A 169 11.33 41.70 32.12
CA HIS A 169 11.55 40.25 32.05
C HIS A 169 11.01 39.64 33.34
N VAL A 170 10.05 38.72 33.23
CA VAL A 170 9.30 38.19 34.39
C VAL A 170 9.13 36.69 34.23
N GLU A 171 9.61 35.92 35.22
CA GLU A 171 9.35 34.49 35.33
C GLU A 171 8.42 34.22 36.52
N LEU A 172 7.34 33.46 36.29
CA LEU A 172 6.41 32.99 37.33
C LEU A 172 6.47 31.46 37.44
N GLY A 173 6.48 30.94 38.67
CA GLY A 173 6.36 29.50 38.92
C GLY A 173 4.90 29.03 38.96
N LEU A 174 4.63 27.78 38.59
CA LEU A 174 3.33 27.14 38.81
C LEU A 174 3.06 26.92 40.32
N SER A 175 2.33 27.84 40.95
CA SER A 175 1.94 27.70 42.36
C SER A 175 0.83 26.66 42.61
N GLY A 176 -0.07 26.48 41.63
CA GLY A 176 -1.31 25.71 41.77
C GLY A 176 -2.40 26.40 42.62
N ASP A 177 -2.17 27.63 43.11
CA ASP A 177 -3.10 28.39 43.96
C ASP A 177 -3.79 29.58 43.24
N ALA A 178 -3.43 29.84 41.98
CA ALA A 178 -4.06 30.88 41.18
C ALA A 178 -5.57 30.60 41.01
N PRO A 179 -6.46 31.58 41.27
CA PRO A 179 -7.89 31.37 41.15
C PRO A 179 -8.26 31.15 39.68
N LEU A 180 -8.74 29.94 39.37
CA LEU A 180 -9.24 29.57 38.05
C LEU A 180 -10.56 30.28 37.73
N LYS A 181 -10.79 30.55 36.43
CA LYS A 181 -12.03 31.16 35.95
C LYS A 181 -13.22 30.25 36.26
N PRO A 182 -14.32 30.76 36.86
CA PRO A 182 -15.50 29.96 37.10
C PRO A 182 -16.19 29.64 35.78
N HIS A 183 -16.77 28.44 35.67
CA HIS A 183 -17.46 27.97 34.46
C HIS A 183 -18.58 28.93 34.00
N SER A 184 -19.21 29.67 34.92
CA SER A 184 -20.22 30.70 34.62
C SER A 184 -19.72 31.89 33.79
N GLU A 185 -18.39 32.08 33.67
CA GLU A 185 -17.77 33.14 32.86
C GLU A 185 -17.16 32.64 31.55
N TYR A 186 -17.31 31.34 31.24
CA TYR A 186 -16.77 30.76 30.00
C TYR A 186 -17.46 31.34 28.76
N ARG A 187 -16.68 31.51 27.68
CA ARG A 187 -17.12 32.01 26.36
C ARG A 187 -16.62 31.16 25.19
N LEU A 188 -15.49 30.48 25.36
CA LEU A 188 -14.78 29.69 24.35
C LEU A 188 -14.71 28.21 24.70
N VAL A 189 -14.50 27.85 25.97
CA VAL A 189 -14.51 26.45 26.41
C VAL A 189 -15.96 25.97 26.50
N GLY A 190 -16.26 24.89 25.79
CA GLY A 190 -17.63 24.38 25.65
C GLY A 190 -18.33 24.81 24.36
N THR A 191 -17.71 25.65 23.53
CA THR A 191 -18.24 26.04 22.21
C THR A 191 -17.45 25.41 21.07
N SER A 192 -18.11 25.21 19.94
CA SER A 192 -17.48 24.63 18.74
C SER A 192 -16.69 25.69 17.98
N ALA A 193 -15.36 25.62 18.06
CA ALA A 193 -14.45 26.45 17.28
C ALA A 193 -13.91 25.67 16.08
N ALA A 194 -13.77 26.35 14.93
CA ALA A 194 -13.14 25.78 13.73
C ALA A 194 -11.67 25.43 14.00
N ARG A 195 -11.20 24.33 13.40
CA ARG A 195 -9.84 23.84 13.62
C ARG A 195 -8.80 24.70 12.92
N VAL A 196 -7.84 25.21 13.70
CA VAL A 196 -6.77 26.09 13.20
C VAL A 196 -5.81 25.42 12.22
N ASP A 197 -5.75 24.08 12.21
CA ASP A 197 -4.84 23.29 11.38
C ASP A 197 -5.44 22.84 10.03
N ILE A 198 -6.74 23.06 9.79
CA ILE A 198 -7.42 22.63 8.55
C ILE A 198 -7.15 23.56 7.34
N PRO A 199 -7.14 24.91 7.46
CA PRO A 199 -7.03 25.79 6.28
C PRO A 199 -5.83 25.49 5.39
N ALA A 200 -4.62 25.44 5.95
CA ALA A 200 -3.38 25.13 5.22
C ALA A 200 -3.40 23.75 4.53
N LYS A 201 -4.03 22.75 5.17
CA LYS A 201 -4.21 21.40 4.62
C LYS A 201 -5.20 21.38 3.45
N ALA A 202 -6.21 22.26 3.47
CA ALA A 202 -7.23 22.37 2.43
C ALA A 202 -6.76 23.23 1.22
N THR A 203 -5.86 24.19 1.43
CA THR A 203 -5.24 25.02 0.38
C THR A 203 -4.03 24.39 -0.28
N GLY A 204 -3.43 23.36 0.32
CA GLY A 204 -2.20 22.72 -0.18
C GLY A 204 -0.93 23.49 0.18
N GLU A 205 -0.96 24.26 1.27
CA GLU A 205 0.22 24.91 1.83
C GLU A 205 1.18 23.88 2.45
N THR A 206 2.48 24.20 2.50
CA THR A 206 3.56 23.29 2.97
C THR A 206 3.34 22.86 4.43
N THR A 207 2.71 21.70 4.63
CA THR A 207 2.16 21.27 5.92
C THR A 207 2.69 19.91 6.37
N PHE A 208 2.98 19.02 5.42
CA PHE A 208 3.52 17.68 5.66
C PHE A 208 5.02 17.62 5.32
N VAL A 209 5.74 16.68 5.91
CA VAL A 209 7.18 16.50 5.63
C VAL A 209 7.44 16.18 4.14
N HIS A 210 6.46 15.57 3.47
CA HIS A 210 6.51 15.27 2.04
C HIS A 210 6.70 16.52 1.16
N ASP A 211 6.18 17.66 1.62
CA ASP A 211 6.16 18.94 0.91
C ASP A 211 7.50 19.70 1.04
N MET A 212 8.27 19.42 2.10
CA MET A 212 9.49 20.15 2.46
C MET A 212 10.54 20.16 1.35
N ARG A 213 11.13 21.32 1.10
CA ARG A 213 12.30 21.51 0.23
C ARG A 213 13.31 22.40 0.95
N LEU A 214 14.59 22.03 0.92
CA LEU A 214 15.69 22.84 1.46
C LEU A 214 16.75 23.12 0.37
N PRO A 215 17.53 24.20 0.49
CA PRO A 215 18.68 24.43 -0.38
C PRO A 215 19.64 23.25 -0.35
N ASN A 216 20.13 22.83 -1.52
CA ASN A 216 21.07 21.71 -1.70
C ASN A 216 20.59 20.35 -1.15
N MET A 217 19.29 20.19 -0.89
CA MET A 217 18.68 18.92 -0.46
C MET A 217 18.94 17.79 -1.47
N LEU A 218 19.17 16.59 -0.95
CA LEU A 218 19.29 15.34 -1.69
C LEU A 218 18.12 14.41 -1.34
N HIS A 219 17.89 13.39 -2.17
CA HIS A 219 16.83 12.41 -1.99
C HIS A 219 17.43 11.04 -1.64
N GLY A 220 16.92 10.43 -0.58
CA GLY A 220 17.35 9.11 -0.10
C GLY A 220 16.26 8.06 -0.26
N ARG A 221 16.68 6.82 -0.57
CA ARG A 221 15.85 5.62 -0.48
C ARG A 221 16.61 4.55 0.31
N VAL A 222 15.89 3.75 1.08
CA VAL A 222 16.44 2.59 1.80
C VAL A 222 16.11 1.30 1.07
N VAL A 223 17.03 0.34 1.12
CA VAL A 223 16.79 -1.05 0.70
C VAL A 223 16.65 -1.86 1.98
N ARG A 224 15.44 -2.34 2.27
CA ARG A 224 15.15 -3.09 3.50
C ARG A 224 15.62 -4.55 3.39
N PRO A 225 15.98 -5.20 4.51
CA PRO A 225 16.29 -6.63 4.54
C PRO A 225 15.11 -7.51 4.10
N PRO A 226 15.35 -8.79 3.76
CA PRO A 226 14.30 -9.70 3.29
C PRO A 226 13.39 -10.21 4.41
N TYR A 227 13.80 -10.13 5.68
CA TYR A 227 13.05 -10.62 6.85
C TYR A 227 11.92 -9.68 7.29
N ALA A 228 11.10 -9.24 6.33
CA ALA A 228 10.03 -8.28 6.53
C ALA A 228 9.07 -8.65 7.67
N GLY A 229 8.96 -7.76 8.65
CA GLY A 229 8.11 -7.94 9.84
C GLY A 229 8.82 -8.53 11.07
N TYR A 230 10.12 -8.84 11.01
CA TYR A 230 10.89 -9.31 12.17
C TYR A 230 11.87 -8.25 12.70
N ASP A 231 11.86 -8.05 14.02
CA ASP A 231 12.72 -7.09 14.74
C ASP A 231 13.51 -7.72 15.91
N SER A 232 13.42 -9.05 16.07
CA SER A 232 14.23 -9.83 17.01
C SER A 232 14.70 -11.16 16.40
N GLY A 233 15.78 -11.73 16.95
CA GLY A 233 16.40 -12.98 16.49
C GLY A 233 17.81 -12.80 15.90
N GLU A 234 18.59 -13.89 15.85
CA GLU A 234 20.03 -13.89 15.52
C GLU A 234 20.38 -13.31 14.13
N PHE A 235 19.43 -13.33 13.20
CA PHE A 235 19.61 -12.85 11.82
C PHE A 235 19.40 -11.34 11.67
N VAL A 236 18.77 -10.66 12.64
CA VAL A 236 18.42 -9.24 12.53
C VAL A 236 19.66 -8.37 12.78
N GLY A 237 20.01 -7.50 11.85
CA GLY A 237 21.21 -6.66 11.98
C GLY A 237 22.52 -7.40 11.71
N THR A 238 22.46 -8.61 11.12
CA THR A 238 23.63 -9.40 10.72
C THR A 238 23.44 -10.22 9.43
N SER A 239 22.30 -10.13 8.74
CA SER A 239 21.97 -10.96 7.57
C SER A 239 22.76 -10.63 6.30
N LEU A 240 23.37 -9.46 6.16
CA LEU A 240 24.02 -9.04 4.92
C LEU A 240 25.25 -9.92 4.60
N LEU A 241 25.45 -10.21 3.30
CA LEU A 241 26.63 -10.90 2.78
C LEU A 241 27.42 -10.05 1.79
N ALA A 242 26.73 -9.37 0.87
CA ALA A 242 27.36 -8.52 -0.14
C ALA A 242 26.36 -7.53 -0.75
N VAL A 243 26.87 -6.40 -1.24
CA VAL A 243 26.17 -5.41 -2.06
C VAL A 243 27.04 -5.14 -3.28
N ASP A 244 26.50 -5.26 -4.49
CA ASP A 244 27.24 -4.95 -5.72
C ASP A 244 26.90 -3.55 -6.23
N GLU A 245 27.64 -2.54 -5.78
CA GLU A 245 27.49 -1.14 -6.21
C GLU A 245 27.59 -0.95 -7.73
N ARG A 246 28.27 -1.86 -8.45
CA ARG A 246 28.39 -1.79 -9.92
C ARG A 246 27.04 -2.00 -10.62
N SER A 247 26.09 -2.67 -9.97
CA SER A 247 24.72 -2.85 -10.49
C SER A 247 23.98 -1.52 -10.67
N ILE A 248 24.31 -0.49 -9.89
CA ILE A 248 23.70 0.85 -9.96
C ILE A 248 24.59 1.92 -10.60
N ALA A 249 25.87 1.62 -10.88
CA ALA A 249 26.86 2.58 -11.38
C ALA A 249 26.55 3.20 -12.77
N HIS A 250 25.54 2.68 -13.48
CA HIS A 250 25.05 3.24 -14.74
C HIS A 250 24.00 4.36 -14.54
N ILE A 251 23.48 4.53 -13.32
CA ILE A 251 22.42 5.50 -13.00
C ILE A 251 23.06 6.84 -12.61
N PRO A 252 22.82 7.94 -13.36
CA PRO A 252 23.44 9.23 -13.06
C PRO A 252 22.86 9.86 -11.79
N GLY A 253 23.65 10.70 -11.13
CA GLY A 253 23.23 11.50 -9.95
C GLY A 253 23.20 10.75 -8.63
N ILE A 254 23.68 9.50 -8.55
CA ILE A 254 23.96 8.85 -7.27
C ILE A 254 25.11 9.59 -6.58
N VAL A 255 24.88 10.03 -5.33
CA VAL A 255 25.86 10.73 -4.50
C VAL A 255 26.59 9.77 -3.58
N LYS A 256 25.88 8.81 -2.98
CA LYS A 256 26.48 7.83 -2.05
C LYS A 256 25.61 6.60 -1.83
N LEU A 257 26.22 5.42 -1.88
CA LEU A 257 25.71 4.20 -1.25
C LEU A 257 26.19 4.14 0.21
N VAL A 258 25.29 3.83 1.14
CA VAL A 258 25.56 3.71 2.58
C VAL A 258 25.14 2.30 3.03
N VAL A 259 26.08 1.57 3.63
CA VAL A 259 25.89 0.21 4.14
C VAL A 259 26.45 0.16 5.55
N ILE A 260 25.66 -0.27 6.52
CA ILE A 260 26.04 -0.45 7.93
C ILE A 260 25.30 -1.68 8.47
N GLU A 261 25.98 -2.83 8.53
CA GLU A 261 25.36 -4.15 8.73
C GLU A 261 24.15 -4.34 7.80
N ASP A 262 22.93 -4.55 8.33
CA ASP A 262 21.71 -4.75 7.53
C ASP A 262 21.02 -3.44 7.10
N PHE A 263 21.52 -2.27 7.52
CA PHE A 263 21.06 -0.99 7.02
C PHE A 263 21.71 -0.68 5.65
N ILE A 264 20.89 -0.58 4.61
CA ILE A 264 21.31 -0.13 3.27
C ILE A 264 20.46 1.08 2.86
N GLY A 265 21.12 2.16 2.42
CA GLY A 265 20.44 3.29 1.81
C GLY A 265 21.29 4.00 0.76
N ILE A 266 20.61 4.61 -0.21
CA ILE A 266 21.19 5.27 -1.38
C ILE A 266 20.75 6.73 -1.36
N VAL A 267 21.70 7.64 -1.52
CA VAL A 267 21.47 9.08 -1.68
C VAL A 267 21.76 9.49 -3.12
N ALA A 268 20.84 10.23 -3.74
CA ALA A 268 20.97 10.78 -5.08
C ALA A 268 20.50 12.24 -5.16
N GLU A 269 20.84 12.92 -6.25
CA GLU A 269 20.43 14.30 -6.53
C GLU A 269 18.92 14.43 -6.76
N ARG A 270 18.26 13.41 -7.31
CA ARG A 270 16.81 13.36 -7.58
C ARG A 270 16.16 12.11 -6.98
N GLU A 271 14.87 12.23 -6.67
CA GLU A 271 14.06 11.14 -6.12
C GLU A 271 13.95 9.93 -7.05
N ASP A 272 13.79 10.15 -8.36
CA ASP A 272 13.66 9.07 -9.33
C ASP A 272 14.98 8.32 -9.58
N GLN A 273 16.12 8.99 -9.42
CA GLN A 273 17.45 8.36 -9.44
C GLN A 273 17.62 7.43 -8.22
N ALA A 274 17.29 7.92 -7.02
CA ALA A 274 17.32 7.10 -5.80
C ALA A 274 16.34 5.93 -5.85
N MET A 275 15.16 6.09 -6.46
CA MET A 275 14.19 5.01 -6.68
C MET A 275 14.75 3.92 -7.62
N LYS A 276 15.22 4.31 -8.81
CA LYS A 276 15.81 3.38 -9.78
C LYS A 276 17.00 2.63 -9.20
N ALA A 277 17.87 3.33 -8.47
CA ALA A 277 19.00 2.71 -7.80
C ALA A 277 18.57 1.72 -6.70
N ALA A 278 17.58 2.05 -5.87
CA ALA A 278 17.05 1.13 -4.85
C ALA A 278 16.35 -0.10 -5.44
N GLN A 279 15.81 -0.01 -6.66
CA GLN A 279 15.20 -1.13 -7.39
C GLN A 279 16.24 -2.00 -8.12
N ALA A 280 17.33 -1.40 -8.64
CA ALA A 280 18.36 -2.08 -9.41
C ALA A 280 19.51 -2.67 -8.57
N LEU A 281 19.68 -2.23 -7.31
CA LEU A 281 20.79 -2.65 -6.45
C LEU A 281 20.75 -4.14 -6.14
N GLN A 282 21.78 -4.87 -6.58
CA GLN A 282 21.94 -6.29 -6.28
C GLN A 282 22.54 -6.48 -4.87
N VAL A 283 21.77 -7.15 -4.01
CA VAL A 283 22.12 -7.42 -2.60
C VAL A 283 21.99 -8.92 -2.32
N SER A 284 22.98 -9.48 -1.63
CA SER A 284 23.01 -10.88 -1.18
C SER A 284 22.86 -10.97 0.34
N TRP A 285 21.94 -11.81 0.80
CA TRP A 285 21.57 -11.99 2.21
C TRP A 285 21.74 -13.46 2.65
N LYS A 286 21.94 -13.69 3.95
CA LYS A 286 21.90 -15.01 4.59
C LYS A 286 20.50 -15.63 4.49
N ASP A 287 20.45 -16.95 4.56
CA ASP A 287 19.20 -17.70 4.70
C ASP A 287 18.64 -17.54 6.13
N TRP A 288 17.63 -16.69 6.25
CA TRP A 288 16.97 -16.28 7.50
C TRP A 288 15.69 -17.06 7.80
N ARG A 289 15.18 -17.89 6.88
CA ARG A 289 13.83 -18.52 6.98
C ARG A 289 13.76 -19.70 7.97
N ARG A 290 14.71 -19.81 8.89
CA ARG A 290 14.86 -20.97 9.77
C ARG A 290 14.11 -20.74 11.08
N ASN A 291 13.38 -21.75 11.53
CA ASN A 291 12.67 -21.76 12.81
C ASN A 291 11.61 -20.65 12.99
N LEU A 292 11.08 -20.09 11.89
CA LEU A 292 10.00 -19.11 11.95
C LEU A 292 8.66 -19.76 12.39
N PRO A 293 7.90 -19.14 13.32
CA PRO A 293 6.57 -19.63 13.72
C PRO A 293 5.58 -19.76 12.55
N GLN A 294 4.68 -20.75 12.59
CA GLN A 294 3.73 -21.01 11.51
C GLN A 294 2.50 -20.08 11.59
N MET A 295 2.56 -18.95 10.88
CA MET A 295 1.51 -17.91 10.88
C MET A 295 0.21 -18.30 10.18
N THR A 296 0.04 -19.55 9.75
CA THR A 296 -1.20 -20.07 9.15
C THR A 296 -2.26 -20.43 10.18
N ASP A 297 -1.87 -20.74 11.43
CA ASP A 297 -2.77 -20.82 12.58
C ASP A 297 -2.33 -19.80 13.62
N LEU A 298 -2.98 -18.64 13.60
CA LEU A 298 -2.68 -17.54 14.50
C LEU A 298 -3.06 -17.85 15.96
N THR A 299 -4.03 -18.75 16.20
CA THR A 299 -4.40 -19.15 17.57
C THR A 299 -3.27 -19.96 18.19
N GLN A 300 -2.81 -21.00 17.48
CA GLN A 300 -1.72 -21.86 17.93
C GLN A 300 -0.41 -21.08 18.04
N ALA A 301 -0.11 -20.21 17.08
CA ALA A 301 1.09 -19.38 17.11
C ALA A 301 1.14 -18.40 18.31
N LEU A 302 -0.02 -17.84 18.73
CA LEU A 302 -0.11 -16.99 19.92
C LEU A 302 0.03 -17.77 21.23
N HIS A 303 -0.59 -18.94 21.31
CA HIS A 303 -0.55 -19.81 22.49
C HIS A 303 0.86 -20.38 22.75
N ASP A 304 1.55 -20.81 21.69
CA ASP A 304 2.87 -21.46 21.80
C ASP A 304 4.05 -20.47 21.88
N ASN A 305 3.81 -19.16 21.75
CA ASN A 305 4.83 -18.14 21.87
C ASN A 305 5.32 -18.00 23.33
N PRO A 306 6.65 -17.97 23.61
CA PRO A 306 7.16 -17.89 24.98
C PRO A 306 6.68 -16.63 25.73
N HIS A 307 6.07 -16.84 26.89
CA HIS A 307 5.36 -15.82 27.67
C HIS A 307 5.59 -15.94 29.17
N SER A 308 5.22 -14.88 29.90
CA SER A 308 5.21 -14.85 31.37
C SER A 308 3.85 -14.42 31.91
N THR A 309 3.23 -15.29 32.71
CA THR A 309 1.93 -15.04 33.36
C THR A 309 2.03 -13.99 34.46
N ARG A 310 1.22 -12.93 34.34
CA ARG A 310 1.02 -11.88 35.34
C ARG A 310 -0.46 -11.83 35.72
N VAL A 311 -0.80 -12.37 36.89
CA VAL A 311 -2.15 -12.23 37.47
C VAL A 311 -2.29 -10.79 37.98
N VAL A 312 -3.25 -10.05 37.44
CA VAL A 312 -3.50 -8.63 37.77
C VAL A 312 -4.73 -8.43 38.66
N HIS A 313 -5.59 -9.45 38.75
CA HIS A 313 -6.71 -9.50 39.68
C HIS A 313 -7.03 -10.97 40.03
N ASP A 314 -7.31 -11.27 41.29
CA ASP A 314 -7.86 -12.55 41.75
C ASP A 314 -8.72 -12.28 43.00
N THR A 315 -10.01 -12.55 42.92
CA THR A 315 -11.03 -12.27 43.95
C THR A 315 -12.05 -13.39 43.99
N GLY A 316 -12.44 -13.82 45.19
CA GLY A 316 -13.30 -14.99 45.40
C GLY A 316 -12.52 -16.30 45.24
N ASN A 317 -13.18 -17.44 45.42
CA ASN A 317 -12.59 -18.74 45.12
C ASN A 317 -12.99 -19.17 43.71
N VAL A 318 -12.26 -18.67 42.72
CA VAL A 318 -12.58 -18.85 41.29
C VAL A 318 -12.66 -20.31 40.89
N ASP A 319 -11.73 -21.14 41.35
CA ASP A 319 -11.68 -22.56 40.98
C ASP A 319 -12.86 -23.36 41.58
N ALA A 320 -13.32 -23.00 42.79
CA ALA A 320 -14.52 -23.57 43.38
C ALA A 320 -15.81 -23.02 42.73
N ALA A 321 -15.84 -21.74 42.34
CA ALA A 321 -16.97 -21.13 41.66
C ALA A 321 -17.18 -21.73 40.25
N LEU A 322 -16.09 -21.92 39.48
CA LEU A 322 -16.08 -22.62 38.19
C LEU A 322 -16.55 -24.09 38.28
N ALA A 323 -16.38 -24.72 39.44
CA ALA A 323 -16.86 -26.07 39.72
C ALA A 323 -18.31 -26.13 40.22
N ALA A 324 -18.93 -24.98 40.53
CA ALA A 324 -20.29 -24.85 41.05
C ALA A 324 -21.29 -24.23 40.04
N LEU A 325 -20.83 -23.90 38.83
CA LEU A 325 -21.70 -23.38 37.75
C LEU A 325 -22.70 -24.44 37.28
N ASP A 326 -23.94 -24.02 37.02
CA ASP A 326 -24.95 -24.84 36.34
C ASP A 326 -24.65 -24.93 34.84
N GLN A 327 -24.25 -23.79 34.24
CA GLN A 327 -23.88 -23.70 32.83
C GLN A 327 -22.52 -23.03 32.68
N ARG A 328 -21.50 -23.80 32.24
CA ARG A 328 -20.13 -23.32 32.03
C ARG A 328 -19.87 -22.96 30.56
N PHE A 329 -19.28 -21.79 30.37
CA PHE A 329 -19.03 -21.13 29.09
C PHE A 329 -17.53 -20.93 28.88
N THR A 330 -16.77 -21.99 28.59
CA THR A 330 -15.40 -21.81 28.11
C THR A 330 -15.44 -21.24 26.68
N ARG A 331 -14.70 -20.14 26.44
CA ARG A 331 -14.71 -19.37 25.18
C ARG A 331 -13.31 -18.86 24.83
N ARG A 332 -13.07 -18.69 23.54
CA ARG A 332 -11.85 -18.08 22.99
C ARG A 332 -12.26 -17.06 21.93
N TYR A 333 -11.62 -15.90 21.97
CA TYR A 333 -11.80 -14.79 21.03
C TYR A 333 -10.45 -14.42 20.44
N LEU A 334 -10.40 -14.12 19.14
CA LEU A 334 -9.16 -13.85 18.41
C LEU A 334 -9.23 -12.51 17.66
N TRP A 335 -8.26 -11.64 17.97
CA TRP A 335 -7.99 -10.40 17.25
C TRP A 335 -6.81 -10.59 16.27
N PRO A 336 -6.93 -10.17 14.99
CA PRO A 336 -5.88 -10.34 13.98
C PRO A 336 -4.79 -9.27 14.08
N TYR A 337 -3.62 -9.53 13.51
CA TYR A 337 -2.63 -8.46 13.24
C TYR A 337 -3.23 -7.43 12.27
N GLN A 338 -3.00 -6.15 12.53
CA GLN A 338 -3.51 -5.01 11.75
C GLN A 338 -2.39 -3.99 11.49
N LEU A 339 -2.57 -3.14 10.48
CA LEU A 339 -1.66 -2.04 10.14
C LEU A 339 -2.18 -0.72 10.72
N HIS A 340 -1.31 0.29 10.83
CA HIS A 340 -1.74 1.68 10.94
C HIS A 340 -2.22 2.20 9.58
N ALA A 341 -1.66 1.69 8.49
CA ALA A 341 -2.08 1.94 7.11
C ALA A 341 -2.26 3.45 6.84
N SER A 342 -1.22 4.23 7.10
CA SER A 342 -1.26 5.69 6.93
C SER A 342 -1.44 6.04 5.44
N ILE A 343 -2.27 7.05 5.13
CA ILE A 343 -2.61 7.40 3.73
C ILE A 343 -1.36 7.84 2.94
N GLY A 344 -0.51 8.65 3.56
CA GLY A 344 0.86 8.86 3.07
C GLY A 344 1.84 7.88 3.72
N PRO A 345 2.69 7.18 2.96
CA PRO A 345 3.84 6.45 3.52
C PRO A 345 4.78 7.40 4.28
N SER A 346 5.47 6.88 5.29
CA SER A 346 6.31 7.67 6.18
C SER A 346 7.42 8.42 5.43
N CYS A 347 7.61 9.69 5.80
CA CYS A 347 8.62 10.58 5.22
C CYS A 347 9.32 11.39 6.32
N ALA A 348 10.63 11.58 6.17
CA ALA A 348 11.46 12.43 7.00
C ALA A 348 12.40 13.29 6.14
N LEU A 349 12.91 14.37 6.74
CA LEU A 349 14.01 15.15 6.19
C LEU A 349 14.97 15.46 7.34
N ALA A 350 16.24 15.10 7.17
CA ALA A 350 17.30 15.40 8.14
C ALA A 350 18.35 16.32 7.54
N ASP A 351 18.87 17.25 8.34
CA ASP A 351 19.99 18.14 8.07
C ASP A 351 21.02 17.97 9.20
N TYR A 352 22.02 17.12 8.94
CA TYR A 352 23.12 16.84 9.86
C TYR A 352 24.29 17.80 9.62
N GLN A 353 24.75 18.42 10.71
CA GLN A 353 25.98 19.20 10.80
C GLN A 353 26.76 18.71 12.05
N PRO A 354 28.10 18.86 12.14
CA PRO A 354 28.88 18.28 13.24
C PRO A 354 28.50 18.78 14.65
N GLU A 355 27.91 19.99 14.74
CA GLU A 355 27.50 20.64 15.98
C GLU A 355 25.97 20.67 16.17
N ARG A 356 25.17 20.32 15.16
CA ARG A 356 23.69 20.29 15.23
C ARG A 356 23.07 19.32 14.21
N LEU A 357 22.07 18.55 14.66
CA LEU A 357 21.17 17.79 13.79
C LEU A 357 19.76 18.40 13.85
N ARG A 358 19.15 18.65 12.69
CA ARG A 358 17.72 19.00 12.58
C ARG A 358 16.98 17.90 11.82
N VAL A 359 15.82 17.47 12.32
CA VAL A 359 14.95 16.48 11.65
C VAL A 359 13.52 16.98 11.60
N TRP A 360 12.99 17.18 10.39
CA TRP A 360 11.58 17.42 10.15
C TRP A 360 10.84 16.08 10.14
N SER A 361 9.87 15.93 11.04
CA SER A 361 9.29 14.63 11.38
C SER A 361 7.77 14.70 11.53
N GLY A 362 7.07 13.65 11.09
CA GLY A 362 5.66 13.40 11.39
C GLY A 362 5.42 12.60 12.67
N SER A 363 6.46 12.32 13.47
CA SER A 363 6.39 11.45 14.65
C SER A 363 5.30 11.85 15.66
N GLN A 364 4.72 10.86 16.33
CA GLN A 364 3.86 11.01 17.53
C GLN A 364 4.67 11.25 18.82
N ASN A 365 5.98 10.95 18.81
CA ASN A 365 6.85 10.84 19.98
C ASN A 365 8.18 11.61 19.81
N PRO A 366 8.17 12.90 19.42
CA PRO A 366 9.40 13.63 19.03
C PRO A 366 10.50 13.61 20.10
N HIS A 367 10.16 13.70 21.39
CA HIS A 367 11.15 13.63 22.48
C HIS A 367 11.77 12.22 22.68
N LEU A 368 11.07 11.13 22.33
CA LEU A 368 11.64 9.79 22.34
C LEU A 368 12.51 9.56 21.09
N LEU A 369 12.04 9.98 19.92
CA LEU A 369 12.83 9.98 18.69
C LEU A 369 14.15 10.74 18.86
N ARG A 370 14.16 11.88 19.57
CA ARG A 370 15.38 12.63 19.91
C ARG A 370 16.41 11.76 20.66
N ALA A 371 15.96 10.94 21.62
CA ALA A 371 16.81 10.04 22.38
C ALA A 371 17.29 8.83 21.54
N ASP A 372 16.42 8.25 20.71
CA ASP A 372 16.78 7.15 19.80
C ASP A 372 17.84 7.60 18.77
N LEU A 373 17.72 8.83 18.23
CA LEU A 373 18.73 9.40 17.33
C LEU A 373 20.05 9.74 18.06
N ALA A 374 19.98 10.23 19.30
CA ALA A 374 21.18 10.45 20.13
C ALA A 374 21.97 9.14 20.33
N TRP A 375 21.27 8.03 20.62
CA TRP A 375 21.87 6.71 20.78
C TRP A 375 22.40 6.15 19.45
N LEU A 376 21.64 6.26 18.36
CA LEU A 376 22.00 5.78 17.02
C LEU A 376 23.24 6.48 16.44
N LEU A 377 23.37 7.77 16.68
CA LEU A 377 24.41 8.60 16.08
C LEU A 377 25.62 8.84 16.99
N GLU A 378 25.56 8.39 18.25
CA GLU A 378 26.51 8.69 19.34
C GLU A 378 26.66 10.19 19.57
N TYR A 379 25.52 10.87 19.67
CA TYR A 379 25.40 12.31 19.48
C TYR A 379 24.67 12.98 20.65
N PRO A 380 25.08 14.17 21.15
CA PRO A 380 24.44 14.81 22.30
C PRO A 380 22.95 15.09 22.07
N GLU A 381 22.08 14.65 22.99
CA GLU A 381 20.62 14.81 22.85
C GLU A 381 20.18 16.28 22.72
N GLN A 382 20.92 17.20 23.36
CA GLN A 382 20.68 18.65 23.32
C GLN A 382 21.08 19.32 21.99
N GLN A 383 21.78 18.60 21.10
CA GLN A 383 22.15 19.07 19.75
C GLN A 383 21.21 18.53 18.65
N ILE A 384 20.11 17.84 19.03
CA ILE A 384 19.13 17.25 18.11
C ILE A 384 17.79 17.97 18.23
N ASP A 385 17.39 18.67 17.17
CA ASP A 385 16.08 19.29 17.05
C ASP A 385 15.14 18.41 16.22
N ILE A 386 14.08 17.88 16.84
CA ILE A 386 12.96 17.28 16.12
C ILE A 386 11.91 18.38 15.90
N ILE A 387 11.78 18.80 14.65
CA ILE A 387 10.82 19.80 14.19
C ILE A 387 9.55 19.06 13.76
N ARG A 388 8.51 19.13 14.57
CA ARG A 388 7.24 18.44 14.31
C ARG A 388 6.46 19.12 13.18
N MET A 389 6.24 18.38 12.10
CA MET A 389 5.29 18.72 11.03
C MET A 389 4.04 17.84 11.11
N GLU A 390 3.01 18.13 10.32
CA GLU A 390 1.78 17.33 10.34
C GLU A 390 2.00 15.95 9.67
N ALA A 391 1.25 14.94 10.13
CA ALA A 391 1.41 13.54 9.72
C ALA A 391 0.26 13.10 8.79
N ALA A 392 0.58 12.33 7.74
CA ALA A 392 -0.36 11.83 6.74
C ALA A 392 -1.15 10.59 7.21
N GLY A 393 -1.60 10.61 8.47
CA GLY A 393 -1.95 9.44 9.27
C GLY A 393 -0.79 8.97 10.15
N CYS A 394 -1.13 8.32 11.26
CA CYS A 394 -0.19 7.59 12.11
C CYS A 394 -0.91 6.62 13.06
N TYR A 395 -1.99 7.08 13.70
CA TYR A 395 -2.93 6.28 14.52
C TYR A 395 -2.27 5.40 15.60
N GLY A 396 -1.06 5.74 16.03
CA GLY A 396 -0.15 4.88 16.80
C GLY A 396 1.28 4.94 16.24
N ARG A 397 2.09 3.91 16.51
CA ARG A 397 3.48 3.83 16.03
C ARG A 397 3.59 3.18 14.64
N ASN A 398 3.46 3.97 13.58
CA ASN A 398 3.86 3.60 12.21
C ASN A 398 5.38 3.81 11.98
N CYS A 399 5.87 3.77 10.73
CA CYS A 399 7.29 3.97 10.41
C CYS A 399 7.81 5.41 10.50
N ALA A 400 7.05 6.38 11.06
CA ALA A 400 7.48 7.78 11.14
C ALA A 400 8.78 7.98 11.94
N ASP A 401 9.01 7.17 12.99
CA ASP A 401 10.24 7.19 13.77
C ASP A 401 11.41 6.53 13.00
N ASP A 402 11.13 5.41 12.30
CA ASP A 402 12.13 4.64 11.54
C ASP A 402 12.72 5.45 10.38
N VAL A 403 11.87 6.12 9.60
CA VAL A 403 12.32 6.92 8.45
C VAL A 403 13.09 8.19 8.87
N CYS A 404 12.85 8.70 10.08
CA CYS A 404 13.66 9.77 10.65
C CYS A 404 15.09 9.30 10.96
N ALA A 405 15.23 8.07 11.46
CA ALA A 405 16.53 7.44 11.67
C ALA A 405 17.26 7.11 10.37
N ASP A 406 16.53 6.61 9.35
CA ASP A 406 17.06 6.43 8.00
C ASP A 406 17.61 7.76 7.43
N ALA A 407 16.82 8.84 7.51
CA ALA A 407 17.21 10.16 7.02
C ALA A 407 18.42 10.73 7.75
N ALA A 408 18.49 10.59 9.08
CA ALA A 408 19.61 11.08 9.87
C ALA A 408 20.92 10.33 9.57
N LEU A 409 20.87 9.01 9.38
CA LEU A 409 22.02 8.21 8.94
C LEU A 409 22.51 8.65 7.54
N LEU A 410 21.60 8.81 6.58
CA LEU A 410 21.95 9.21 5.22
C LEU A 410 22.46 10.65 5.15
N SER A 411 21.85 11.59 5.88
CA SER A 411 22.33 12.98 5.97
C SER A 411 23.73 13.06 6.60
N ARG A 412 23.96 12.34 7.71
CA ARG A 412 25.30 12.22 8.32
C ARG A 412 26.34 11.66 7.35
N ALA A 413 25.95 10.73 6.50
CA ALA A 413 26.86 10.11 5.53
C ALA A 413 27.29 11.05 4.38
N VAL A 414 26.57 12.15 4.11
CA VAL A 414 26.84 13.09 3.00
C VAL A 414 27.06 14.55 3.41
N GLY A 415 26.81 14.92 4.67
CA GLY A 415 26.99 16.30 5.17
C GLY A 415 26.06 17.33 4.52
N ARG A 416 24.85 16.90 4.10
CA ARG A 416 23.84 17.71 3.40
C ARG A 416 22.43 17.30 3.85
N PRO A 417 21.40 18.14 3.65
CA PRO A 417 20.03 17.74 3.91
C PRO A 417 19.61 16.56 3.03
N VAL A 418 19.00 15.51 3.62
CA VAL A 418 18.47 14.34 2.89
C VAL A 418 17.01 14.10 3.26
N ARG A 419 16.13 14.12 2.25
CA ARG A 419 14.73 13.70 2.36
C ARG A 419 14.62 12.20 2.07
N VAL A 420 14.07 11.42 3.00
CA VAL A 420 13.80 9.99 2.82
C VAL A 420 12.30 9.75 2.94
N GLN A 421 11.74 8.98 2.00
CA GLN A 421 10.36 8.54 2.02
C GLN A 421 10.33 7.03 1.75
N LEU A 422 9.47 6.29 2.46
CA LEU A 422 9.24 4.86 2.21
C LEU A 422 8.29 4.66 1.02
N THR A 423 8.37 3.50 0.37
CA THR A 423 7.31 3.05 -0.56
C THR A 423 6.10 2.51 0.22
N ARG A 424 4.96 2.28 -0.45
CA ARG A 424 3.77 1.69 0.18
C ARG A 424 4.08 0.28 0.71
N GLU A 425 4.81 -0.50 -0.07
CA GLU A 425 5.27 -1.85 0.27
C GLU A 425 6.22 -1.81 1.47
N GLN A 426 7.14 -0.84 1.51
CA GLN A 426 8.04 -0.67 2.65
C GLN A 426 7.30 -0.29 3.94
N GLU A 427 6.29 0.59 3.86
CA GLU A 427 5.42 0.91 5.00
C GLU A 427 4.66 -0.35 5.46
N HIS A 428 3.83 -0.97 4.61
CA HIS A 428 2.98 -2.10 5.01
C HIS A 428 3.78 -3.32 5.49
N LEU A 429 4.97 -3.57 4.93
CA LEU A 429 5.87 -4.62 5.41
C LEU A 429 6.48 -4.29 6.77
N TRP A 430 7.02 -3.08 6.97
CA TRP A 430 7.86 -2.76 8.14
C TRP A 430 7.21 -1.95 9.25
N GLU A 431 6.05 -1.31 9.03
CA GLU A 431 5.32 -0.60 10.07
C GLU A 431 5.01 -1.56 11.23
N PRO A 432 5.22 -1.16 12.50
CA PRO A 432 4.82 -1.97 13.64
C PRO A 432 3.35 -2.36 13.52
N LYS A 433 3.01 -3.63 13.61
CA LYS A 433 1.60 -4.05 13.53
C LYS A 433 0.86 -3.64 14.80
N GLY A 434 -0.41 -3.24 14.66
CA GLY A 434 -1.36 -3.45 15.75
C GLY A 434 -1.43 -4.95 16.00
N THR A 435 -1.10 -5.36 17.23
CA THR A 435 -0.85 -6.77 17.50
C THR A 435 -2.11 -7.64 17.35
N ALA A 436 -1.91 -8.87 16.89
CA ALA A 436 -2.87 -9.94 17.16
C ALA A 436 -2.96 -10.19 18.68
N GLN A 437 -4.09 -10.69 19.14
CA GLN A 437 -4.33 -10.95 20.55
C GLN A 437 -5.31 -12.11 20.70
N LEU A 438 -4.97 -13.08 21.54
CA LEU A 438 -5.87 -14.17 21.95
C LEU A 438 -6.44 -13.80 23.32
N MET A 439 -7.75 -13.94 23.48
CA MET A 439 -8.46 -13.78 24.75
C MET A 439 -9.20 -15.07 25.05
N GLU A 440 -8.96 -15.66 26.21
CA GLU A 440 -9.64 -16.86 26.69
C GLU A 440 -10.48 -16.49 27.92
N VAL A 441 -11.70 -17.02 27.97
CA VAL A 441 -12.66 -16.80 29.05
C VAL A 441 -13.17 -18.16 29.51
N ASP A 442 -13.18 -18.40 30.81
CA ASP A 442 -13.90 -19.53 31.40
C ASP A 442 -14.71 -19.05 32.61
N GLY A 443 -15.92 -19.56 32.76
CA GLY A 443 -16.92 -18.93 33.62
C GLY A 443 -18.32 -19.39 33.27
N GLY A 444 -19.34 -18.64 33.68
CA GLY A 444 -20.71 -18.92 33.27
C GLY A 444 -21.77 -18.54 34.29
N LEU A 445 -22.88 -19.28 34.28
CA LEU A 445 -24.09 -19.02 35.06
C LEU A 445 -24.26 -19.98 36.23
N ASP A 446 -24.84 -19.48 37.31
CA ASP A 446 -25.47 -20.30 38.35
C ASP A 446 -26.90 -20.74 37.96
N ALA A 447 -27.54 -21.51 38.83
CA ALA A 447 -28.88 -22.06 38.61
C ALA A 447 -30.01 -21.00 38.59
N ASP A 448 -29.74 -19.78 39.07
CA ASP A 448 -30.66 -18.63 39.02
C ASP A 448 -30.38 -17.73 37.79
N GLY A 449 -29.47 -18.14 36.89
CA GLY A 449 -29.09 -17.40 35.69
C GLY A 449 -28.22 -16.17 35.96
N GLN A 450 -27.61 -16.06 37.14
CA GLN A 450 -26.73 -14.96 37.52
C GLN A 450 -25.27 -15.26 37.12
N LEU A 451 -24.45 -14.22 37.04
CA LEU A 451 -23.01 -14.35 36.82
C LEU A 451 -22.36 -15.11 37.99
N GLY A 452 -21.78 -16.29 37.74
CA GLY A 452 -21.15 -17.11 38.78
C GLY A 452 -19.63 -16.87 38.93
N ALA A 453 -18.88 -17.01 37.84
CA ALA A 453 -17.42 -16.95 37.82
C ALA A 453 -16.86 -16.37 36.51
N TYR A 454 -15.65 -15.79 36.57
CA TYR A 454 -14.93 -15.23 35.42
C TYR A 454 -13.41 -15.37 35.56
N ASP A 455 -12.82 -16.39 34.95
CA ASP A 455 -11.37 -16.51 34.75
C ASP A 455 -11.04 -16.04 33.32
N PHE A 456 -10.20 -15.01 33.20
CA PHE A 456 -9.82 -14.38 31.95
C PHE A 456 -8.31 -14.44 31.75
N ARG A 457 -7.90 -14.83 30.54
CA ARG A 457 -6.50 -14.79 30.11
C ARG A 457 -6.38 -14.03 28.79
N THR A 458 -5.33 -13.22 28.64
CA THR A 458 -5.00 -12.66 27.32
C THR A 458 -3.51 -12.68 26.98
N TYR A 459 -3.22 -13.02 25.73
CA TYR A 459 -1.89 -13.25 25.17
C TYR A 459 -1.52 -12.07 24.24
N TYR A 460 -0.50 -11.27 24.61
CA TYR A 460 -0.22 -9.98 23.98
C TYR A 460 1.25 -9.84 23.51
N PRO A 461 1.57 -10.15 22.24
CA PRO A 461 2.93 -10.09 21.70
C PRO A 461 3.36 -8.70 21.23
N SER A 462 4.06 -7.97 22.09
CA SER A 462 4.57 -6.63 21.78
C SER A 462 5.84 -6.29 22.54
N ASN A 463 6.76 -5.59 21.88
CA ASN A 463 7.95 -4.97 22.46
C ASN A 463 7.93 -3.43 22.34
N GLY A 464 6.80 -2.85 21.91
CA GLY A 464 6.70 -1.44 21.51
C GLY A 464 7.36 -1.10 20.16
N ALA A 465 7.96 -2.07 19.48
CA ALA A 465 8.72 -2.01 18.22
C ALA A 465 9.86 -0.99 18.18
N PRO A 466 11.07 -1.33 18.68
CA PRO A 466 12.26 -0.45 18.65
C PRO A 466 12.52 0.18 17.28
N THR A 467 13.07 1.40 17.26
CA THR A 467 13.35 2.16 16.04
C THR A 467 14.31 1.38 15.14
N LEU A 468 13.86 1.03 13.94
CA LEU A 468 14.40 -0.06 13.13
C LEU A 468 15.90 0.11 12.83
N ALA A 469 16.36 1.34 12.58
CA ALA A 469 17.76 1.62 12.32
C ALA A 469 18.71 1.25 13.49
N LEU A 470 18.25 1.29 14.76
CA LEU A 470 19.06 0.84 15.90
C LEU A 470 19.36 -0.67 15.83
N LEU A 471 18.41 -1.45 15.31
CA LEU A 471 18.54 -2.90 15.14
C LEU A 471 19.35 -3.22 13.88
N LEU A 472 19.01 -2.60 12.74
CA LEU A 472 19.67 -2.87 11.46
C LEU A 472 21.14 -2.47 11.41
N THR A 473 21.58 -1.52 12.24
CA THR A 473 23.00 -1.11 12.37
C THR A 473 23.75 -1.86 13.47
N GLY A 474 23.14 -2.85 14.13
CA GLY A 474 23.74 -3.56 15.27
C GLY A 474 23.94 -2.70 16.53
N ARG A 475 23.34 -1.51 16.59
CA ARG A 475 23.51 -0.55 17.69
C ARG A 475 22.78 -0.97 18.97
N VAL A 476 21.71 -1.76 18.83
CA VAL A 476 20.96 -2.39 19.92
C VAL A 476 20.75 -3.86 19.56
N GLU A 477 20.93 -4.76 20.53
CA GLU A 477 20.74 -6.20 20.33
C GLU A 477 19.28 -6.53 19.94
N PRO A 478 19.04 -7.43 18.96
CA PRO A 478 17.70 -7.83 18.51
C PRO A 478 17.06 -8.86 19.45
N VAL A 479 16.90 -8.49 20.73
CA VAL A 479 16.43 -9.39 21.80
C VAL A 479 14.89 -9.44 21.91
N PRO A 480 14.28 -10.63 22.02
CA PRO A 480 12.85 -10.73 22.29
C PRO A 480 12.56 -10.30 23.73
N VAL A 481 11.94 -9.14 23.89
CA VAL A 481 11.57 -8.53 25.19
C VAL A 481 10.11 -8.12 25.14
N ALA A 482 9.31 -8.56 26.11
CA ALA A 482 7.91 -8.18 26.23
C ALA A 482 7.74 -6.75 26.77
N TYR A 483 6.64 -6.08 26.41
CA TYR A 483 6.28 -4.75 26.89
C TYR A 483 4.86 -4.76 27.47
N GLU A 484 4.77 -4.50 28.79
CA GLU A 484 3.54 -4.57 29.61
C GLU A 484 2.43 -3.61 29.09
N MET A 485 1.62 -4.07 28.13
CA MET A 485 0.47 -3.33 27.59
C MET A 485 -0.77 -4.19 27.34
N GLY A 486 -0.74 -5.51 27.59
CA GLY A 486 -1.93 -6.36 27.43
C GLY A 486 -3.09 -6.01 28.39
N ASP A 487 -2.77 -5.37 29.52
CA ASP A 487 -3.68 -5.03 30.62
C ASP A 487 -4.69 -3.88 30.38
N ARG A 488 -4.68 -3.23 29.21
CA ARG A 488 -5.62 -2.12 28.93
C ARG A 488 -7.05 -2.62 28.87
N THR A 489 -7.89 -2.13 29.79
CA THR A 489 -9.29 -2.56 29.94
C THR A 489 -9.42 -4.10 30.01
N SER A 490 -8.52 -4.78 30.73
CA SER A 490 -8.53 -6.24 30.90
C SER A 490 -9.40 -6.74 32.06
N ILE A 491 -9.91 -5.83 32.89
CA ILE A 491 -10.91 -6.13 33.93
C ILE A 491 -12.28 -5.77 33.33
N PRO A 492 -13.26 -6.71 33.29
CA PRO A 492 -14.60 -6.42 32.78
C PRO A 492 -15.33 -5.42 33.71
N PRO A 493 -16.24 -4.59 33.18
CA PRO A 493 -16.93 -3.57 33.97
C PRO A 493 -18.08 -4.10 34.86
N TYR A 494 -18.15 -5.42 35.07
CA TYR A 494 -19.27 -6.13 35.69
C TYR A 494 -18.88 -6.82 36.98
N ASP A 495 -19.80 -6.83 37.93
CA ASP A 495 -19.64 -7.43 39.26
C ASP A 495 -19.82 -8.96 39.20
N TYR A 496 -18.71 -9.69 39.08
CA TYR A 496 -18.68 -11.15 39.18
C TYR A 496 -18.35 -11.59 40.63
N PRO A 497 -19.06 -12.59 41.22
CA PRO A 497 -18.80 -13.08 42.57
C PRO A 497 -17.40 -13.69 42.78
N ALA A 498 -16.83 -14.26 41.72
CA ALA A 498 -15.43 -14.69 41.67
C ALA A 498 -14.80 -14.32 40.31
N MET A 499 -13.63 -13.69 40.33
CA MET A 499 -12.96 -13.16 39.15
C MET A 499 -11.43 -13.33 39.24
N ARG A 500 -10.81 -13.91 38.20
CA ARG A 500 -9.36 -13.95 38.00
C ARG A 500 -9.02 -13.36 36.63
N ILE A 501 -8.00 -12.50 36.58
CA ILE A 501 -7.56 -11.82 35.35
C ILE A 501 -6.05 -12.00 35.21
N SER A 502 -5.63 -12.67 34.14
CA SER A 502 -4.25 -13.04 33.82
C SER A 502 -3.79 -12.43 32.50
N ILE A 503 -2.60 -11.85 32.49
CA ILE A 503 -1.94 -11.33 31.29
C ILE A 503 -0.74 -12.23 30.98
N GLU A 504 -0.68 -12.78 29.76
CA GLU A 504 0.47 -13.50 29.25
C GLU A 504 1.32 -12.51 28.43
N ASP A 505 2.15 -11.73 29.13
CA ASP A 505 3.05 -10.76 28.51
C ASP A 505 4.15 -11.52 27.73
N MET A 506 4.35 -11.19 26.45
CA MET A 506 5.25 -11.91 25.54
C MET A 506 5.89 -11.00 24.48
N ALA A 507 6.99 -11.47 23.89
CA ALA A 507 7.68 -10.78 22.80
C ALA A 507 6.89 -10.86 21.48
N PRO A 508 7.08 -9.92 20.52
CA PRO A 508 6.41 -9.95 19.23
C PRO A 508 6.78 -11.20 18.41
N ILE A 509 5.76 -11.87 17.85
CA ILE A 509 5.96 -12.86 16.78
C ILE A 509 6.24 -12.14 15.45
N VAL A 510 5.62 -10.97 15.29
CA VAL A 510 5.77 -10.03 14.18
C VAL A 510 5.88 -8.64 14.82
N ARG A 511 6.84 -7.81 14.39
CA ARG A 511 7.14 -6.46 14.91
C ARG A 511 5.85 -5.69 15.20
N ALA A 512 5.55 -5.43 16.47
CA ALA A 512 4.25 -4.91 16.90
C ALA A 512 4.33 -3.83 17.98
N SER A 513 3.39 -2.89 17.94
CA SER A 513 3.32 -1.72 18.82
C SER A 513 1.87 -1.25 18.99
N TRP A 514 1.67 -0.10 19.64
CA TRP A 514 0.34 0.46 19.83
C TRP A 514 -0.26 1.00 18.53
N LEU A 515 -1.44 0.46 18.20
CA LEU A 515 -2.41 0.97 17.24
C LEU A 515 -3.63 1.48 18.03
N ARG A 516 -4.29 2.56 17.58
CA ARG A 516 -5.43 3.22 18.24
C ARG A 516 -6.41 2.21 18.86
N GLY A 517 -6.57 2.25 20.18
CA GLY A 517 -7.35 1.30 20.99
C GLY A 517 -6.51 0.27 21.77
N VAL A 518 -5.31 -0.07 21.30
CA VAL A 518 -4.35 -1.01 21.93
C VAL A 518 -5.05 -2.34 22.29
N SER A 519 -4.74 -2.98 23.43
CA SER A 519 -5.43 -4.21 23.87
C SER A 519 -6.85 -3.97 24.41
N ALA A 520 -7.30 -2.72 24.54
CA ALA A 520 -8.61 -2.43 25.09
C ALA A 520 -9.76 -2.81 24.15
N MET A 521 -9.62 -2.67 22.82
CA MET A 521 -10.66 -3.17 21.89
C MET A 521 -10.71 -4.71 21.87
N PRO A 522 -9.58 -5.45 21.79
CA PRO A 522 -9.57 -6.91 21.93
C PRO A 522 -10.14 -7.42 23.26
N ASN A 523 -9.71 -6.85 24.40
CA ASN A 523 -10.22 -7.25 25.72
C ASN A 523 -11.74 -6.97 25.82
N THR A 524 -12.17 -5.77 25.39
CA THR A 524 -13.59 -5.42 25.36
C THR A 524 -14.38 -6.31 24.41
N PHE A 525 -13.85 -6.69 23.24
CA PHE A 525 -14.52 -7.62 22.33
C PHE A 525 -14.82 -8.96 23.03
N ALA A 526 -13.86 -9.50 23.77
CA ALA A 526 -14.07 -10.70 24.58
C ALA A 526 -15.09 -10.45 25.71
N HIS A 527 -14.92 -9.41 26.54
CA HIS A 527 -15.82 -9.13 27.66
C HIS A 527 -17.28 -8.88 27.20
N GLU A 528 -17.47 -8.01 26.20
CA GLU A 528 -18.78 -7.55 25.73
C GLU A 528 -19.51 -8.53 24.82
N SER A 529 -18.83 -9.41 24.09
CA SER A 529 -19.52 -10.52 23.40
C SER A 529 -19.74 -11.73 24.32
N TYR A 530 -18.95 -11.89 25.39
CA TYR A 530 -19.17 -12.94 26.37
C TYR A 530 -20.39 -12.70 27.25
N ILE A 531 -20.56 -11.51 27.84
CA ILE A 531 -21.76 -11.19 28.63
C ILE A 531 -23.04 -11.20 27.77
N ASP A 532 -22.91 -10.99 26.46
CA ASP A 532 -23.99 -11.11 25.49
C ASP A 532 -24.45 -12.57 25.29
N GLU A 533 -23.50 -13.52 25.25
CA GLU A 533 -23.82 -14.95 25.26
C GLU A 533 -24.48 -15.39 26.57
N LEU A 534 -24.05 -14.83 27.71
CA LEU A 534 -24.63 -15.11 29.02
C LEU A 534 -26.06 -14.54 29.16
N ALA A 535 -26.32 -13.32 28.68
CA ALA A 535 -27.66 -12.72 28.69
C ALA A 535 -28.68 -13.58 27.93
N VAL A 536 -28.30 -14.05 26.73
CA VAL A 536 -29.13 -14.93 25.90
C VAL A 536 -29.34 -16.29 26.56
N ALA A 537 -28.32 -16.86 27.21
CA ALA A 537 -28.45 -18.13 27.96
C ALA A 537 -29.34 -18.00 29.21
N ALA A 538 -29.32 -16.84 29.88
CA ALA A 538 -30.21 -16.50 30.98
C ALA A 538 -31.63 -16.12 30.53
N GLY A 539 -31.88 -15.98 29.22
CA GLY A 539 -33.17 -15.55 28.68
C GLY A 539 -33.54 -14.09 29.01
N VAL A 540 -32.53 -13.21 29.14
CA VAL A 540 -32.67 -11.79 29.52
C VAL A 540 -32.24 -10.89 28.37
N ASP A 541 -32.86 -9.71 28.25
CA ASP A 541 -32.42 -8.69 27.30
C ASP A 541 -30.93 -8.30 27.50
N PRO A 542 -30.11 -8.25 26.43
CA PRO A 542 -28.67 -8.01 26.56
C PRO A 542 -28.29 -6.66 27.19
N LEU A 543 -29.12 -5.62 27.10
CA LEU A 543 -28.87 -4.34 27.75
C LEU A 543 -29.25 -4.41 29.24
N GLU A 544 -30.43 -4.92 29.55
CA GLU A 544 -30.91 -5.11 30.93
C GLU A 544 -29.98 -6.04 31.72
N TYR A 545 -29.48 -7.12 31.12
CA TYR A 545 -28.54 -8.02 31.79
C TYR A 545 -27.24 -7.31 32.17
N ARG A 546 -26.66 -6.50 31.26
CA ARG A 546 -25.49 -5.65 31.57
C ARG A 546 -25.80 -4.62 32.67
N LEU A 547 -27.01 -4.04 32.68
CA LEU A 547 -27.43 -3.06 33.68
C LEU A 547 -27.57 -3.61 35.11
N ARG A 548 -27.74 -4.93 35.29
CA ARG A 548 -27.80 -5.58 36.62
C ARG A 548 -26.46 -5.59 37.35
N TYR A 549 -25.36 -5.74 36.62
CA TYR A 549 -24.03 -6.00 37.19
C TYR A 549 -23.07 -4.81 37.13
N ILE A 550 -23.50 -3.67 36.56
CA ILE A 550 -22.70 -2.44 36.50
C ILE A 550 -23.12 -1.45 37.61
N LYS A 551 -22.13 -0.92 38.33
CA LYS A 551 -22.34 -0.05 39.52
C LYS A 551 -22.09 1.44 39.27
N ASP A 552 -21.57 1.80 38.10
CA ASP A 552 -21.22 3.18 37.75
C ASP A 552 -22.45 3.96 37.23
N PRO A 553 -22.91 5.02 37.93
CA PRO A 553 -24.10 5.76 37.51
C PRO A 553 -23.92 6.51 36.19
N ARG A 554 -22.70 6.96 35.83
CA ARG A 554 -22.44 7.60 34.53
C ARG A 554 -22.52 6.58 33.40
N ALA A 555 -22.06 5.36 33.65
CA ALA A 555 -22.22 4.27 32.69
C ALA A 555 -23.70 3.90 32.51
N ILE A 556 -24.47 3.73 33.59
CA ILE A 556 -25.91 3.43 33.54
C ILE A 556 -26.68 4.50 32.75
N GLU A 557 -26.41 5.78 33.04
CA GLU A 557 -27.00 6.92 32.33
C GLU A 557 -26.64 6.91 30.83
N LEU A 558 -25.37 6.71 30.50
CA LEU A 558 -24.86 6.65 29.12
C LEU A 558 -25.50 5.49 28.33
N MET A 559 -25.50 4.29 28.91
CA MET A 559 -26.06 3.09 28.28
C MET A 559 -27.55 3.30 27.95
N ARG A 560 -28.32 3.86 28.89
CA ARG A 560 -29.75 4.16 28.71
C ARG A 560 -30.00 5.22 27.64
N ASN A 561 -29.29 6.36 27.68
CA ASN A 561 -29.44 7.43 26.69
C ASN A 561 -29.07 6.95 25.26
N THR A 562 -28.05 6.08 25.14
CA THR A 562 -27.64 5.51 23.85
C THR A 562 -28.71 4.56 23.29
N ALA A 563 -29.22 3.67 24.13
CA ALA A 563 -30.27 2.73 23.77
C ALA A 563 -31.59 3.43 23.41
N GLU A 564 -31.98 4.45 24.16
CA GLU A 564 -33.15 5.29 23.88
C GLU A 564 -32.99 6.00 22.52
N ARG A 565 -31.84 6.64 22.26
CA ARG A 565 -31.58 7.31 20.98
C ARG A 565 -31.55 6.37 19.78
N ALA A 566 -31.15 5.12 19.99
CA ALA A 566 -31.19 4.07 18.97
C ALA A 566 -32.59 3.49 18.74
N GLY A 567 -33.51 3.66 19.69
CA GLY A 567 -34.81 2.98 19.72
C GLY A 567 -34.67 1.49 20.05
N TRP A 568 -33.83 1.12 21.01
CA TRP A 568 -33.66 -0.26 21.48
C TRP A 568 -35.00 -0.85 21.92
N GLN A 569 -35.30 -2.07 21.46
CA GLN A 569 -36.48 -2.82 21.88
C GLN A 569 -36.02 -4.07 22.64
N PRO A 570 -36.48 -4.28 23.89
CA PRO A 570 -36.04 -5.43 24.67
C PRO A 570 -36.41 -6.77 24.02
N HIS A 571 -35.42 -7.65 23.88
CA HIS A 571 -35.59 -8.96 23.24
C HIS A 571 -34.71 -10.01 23.93
N THR A 572 -35.21 -11.26 24.02
CA THR A 572 -34.53 -12.35 24.76
C THR A 572 -34.03 -13.48 23.86
N VAL A 573 -34.26 -13.37 22.54
CA VAL A 573 -33.80 -14.29 21.49
C VAL A 573 -33.36 -13.46 20.27
N PRO A 574 -32.41 -13.95 19.44
CA PRO A 574 -32.00 -13.27 18.22
C PRO A 574 -33.18 -12.91 17.31
N MET A 575 -33.24 -11.66 16.87
CA MET A 575 -34.32 -11.12 16.04
C MET A 575 -34.49 -11.85 14.71
N GLN A 576 -33.38 -12.30 14.09
CA GLN A 576 -33.31 -12.99 12.80
C GLN A 576 -34.24 -12.43 11.70
N THR A 577 -34.49 -11.11 11.72
CA THR A 577 -35.66 -10.52 11.06
C THR A 577 -35.38 -10.29 9.58
N ALA A 578 -36.17 -10.92 8.72
CA ALA A 578 -36.19 -10.62 7.29
C ALA A 578 -37.17 -9.49 7.00
N ALA A 579 -36.66 -8.38 6.45
CA ALA A 579 -37.50 -7.29 5.93
C ALA A 579 -37.80 -7.46 4.43
N GLU A 580 -36.91 -8.15 3.72
CA GLU A 580 -36.90 -8.38 2.27
C GLU A 580 -36.42 -9.81 2.03
N ASP A 581 -36.85 -10.45 0.94
CA ASP A 581 -36.48 -11.84 0.63
C ASP A 581 -34.96 -11.98 0.43
N GLY A 582 -34.30 -12.67 1.37
CA GLY A 582 -32.86 -12.93 1.34
C GLY A 582 -32.01 -12.05 2.27
N VAL A 583 -32.55 -10.96 2.83
CA VAL A 583 -31.81 -10.05 3.71
C VAL A 583 -32.21 -10.22 5.18
N LEU A 584 -31.24 -10.53 6.04
CA LEU A 584 -31.37 -10.53 7.49
C LEU A 584 -31.03 -9.16 8.07
N ARG A 585 -31.71 -8.75 9.13
CA ARG A 585 -31.39 -7.56 9.93
C ARG A 585 -31.27 -7.92 11.41
N GLY A 586 -30.40 -7.20 12.11
CA GLY A 586 -30.20 -7.35 13.55
C GLY A 586 -29.49 -6.15 14.18
N ARG A 587 -29.52 -6.10 15.51
CA ARG A 587 -29.15 -4.95 16.33
C ARG A 587 -28.35 -5.40 17.55
N GLY A 588 -27.14 -4.87 17.71
CA GLY A 588 -26.21 -5.25 18.78
C GLY A 588 -25.86 -4.10 19.70
N PHE A 589 -25.78 -4.38 21.00
CA PHE A 589 -25.30 -3.46 22.02
C PHE A 589 -23.90 -3.84 22.50
N ALA A 590 -23.07 -2.85 22.82
CA ALA A 590 -21.90 -3.02 23.69
C ALA A 590 -21.53 -1.72 24.42
N TYR A 591 -20.88 -1.85 25.57
CA TYR A 591 -20.42 -0.74 26.41
C TYR A 591 -18.95 -0.92 26.84
N ALA A 592 -18.22 0.18 27.03
CA ALA A 592 -16.89 0.17 27.62
C ALA A 592 -16.52 1.48 28.32
N ARG A 593 -15.54 1.39 29.23
CA ARG A 593 -14.76 2.53 29.72
C ARG A 593 -13.29 2.27 29.40
N TYR A 594 -12.64 3.18 28.68
CA TYR A 594 -11.24 2.99 28.29
C TYR A 594 -10.31 3.19 29.50
N ILE A 595 -9.68 2.13 29.99
CA ILE A 595 -8.68 2.16 31.08
C ILE A 595 -7.27 2.10 30.50
N HIS A 596 -6.40 3.03 30.92
CA HIS A 596 -5.06 3.19 30.34
C HIS A 596 -3.97 3.57 31.34
N SER A 597 -2.75 3.79 30.83
CA SER A 597 -1.48 3.90 31.58
C SER A 597 -1.06 2.57 32.24
N LYS A 598 0.03 2.54 33.03
CA LYS A 598 0.50 1.30 33.68
C LYS A 598 -0.52 0.83 34.72
N PHE A 599 -0.79 -0.48 34.74
CA PHE A 599 -1.74 -1.12 35.67
C PHE A 599 -1.53 -0.69 37.14
N PRO A 600 -2.60 -0.40 37.92
CA PRO A 600 -4.04 -0.53 37.59
C PRO A 600 -4.58 0.52 36.62
N GLY A 601 -3.77 1.53 36.27
CA GLY A 601 -4.15 2.56 35.32
C GLY A 601 -5.23 3.52 35.82
N PHE A 602 -5.82 4.26 34.90
CA PHE A 602 -6.99 5.11 35.14
C PHE A 602 -7.87 5.21 33.90
N GLY A 603 -9.14 5.54 34.10
CA GLY A 603 -10.10 5.67 33.00
C GLY A 603 -9.95 7.01 32.26
N ALA A 604 -9.92 6.96 30.93
CA ALA A 604 -10.13 8.12 30.08
C ALA A 604 -11.63 8.45 30.02
N ALA A 605 -12.38 7.87 29.08
CA ALA A 605 -13.78 8.19 28.83
C ALA A 605 -14.64 6.93 28.64
N TRP A 606 -15.95 7.08 28.75
CA TRP A 606 -16.94 6.02 28.59
C TRP A 606 -17.55 6.06 27.19
N ALA A 607 -17.86 4.89 26.62
CA ALA A 607 -18.56 4.77 25.35
C ALA A 607 -19.60 3.64 25.39
N ALA A 608 -20.72 3.85 24.71
CA ALA A 608 -21.71 2.81 24.45
C ALA A 608 -22.09 2.84 22.97
N TRP A 609 -22.34 1.69 22.37
CA TRP A 609 -22.70 1.55 20.95
C TRP A 609 -23.99 0.74 20.81
N VAL A 610 -24.87 1.20 19.92
CA VAL A 610 -25.85 0.34 19.25
C VAL A 610 -25.50 0.31 17.76
N ALA A 611 -25.27 -0.88 17.21
CA ALA A 611 -25.00 -1.08 15.79
C ALA A 611 -26.18 -1.80 15.12
N ASP A 612 -26.66 -1.24 14.01
CA ASP A 612 -27.67 -1.82 13.13
C ASP A 612 -26.97 -2.47 11.91
N VAL A 613 -27.27 -3.74 11.62
CA VAL A 613 -26.70 -4.46 10.46
C VAL A 613 -27.78 -4.98 9.51
N ALA A 614 -27.43 -5.06 8.23
CA ALA A 614 -28.12 -5.80 7.19
C ALA A 614 -27.16 -6.80 6.54
N ILE A 615 -27.64 -8.03 6.30
CA ILE A 615 -26.84 -9.16 5.84
C ILE A 615 -27.56 -9.86 4.67
N ASP A 616 -26.93 -9.93 3.51
CA ASP A 616 -27.41 -10.74 2.38
C ASP A 616 -26.98 -12.20 2.58
N LYS A 617 -27.95 -13.11 2.66
CA LYS A 617 -27.71 -14.56 2.84
C LYS A 617 -26.94 -15.21 1.68
N THR A 618 -26.98 -14.64 0.48
CA THR A 618 -26.45 -15.21 -0.76
C THR A 618 -24.98 -14.85 -0.95
N SER A 619 -24.64 -13.57 -0.81
CA SER A 619 -23.26 -13.07 -0.89
C SER A 619 -22.49 -13.27 0.41
N GLY A 620 -23.18 -13.21 1.55
CA GLY A 620 -22.61 -13.07 2.89
C GLY A 620 -22.22 -11.63 3.23
N GLU A 621 -22.56 -10.65 2.40
CA GLU A 621 -22.17 -9.25 2.59
C GLU A 621 -22.80 -8.65 3.86
N VAL A 622 -22.00 -7.91 4.63
CA VAL A 622 -22.39 -7.26 5.90
C VAL A 622 -22.34 -5.76 5.73
N ALA A 623 -23.51 -5.13 5.59
CA ALA A 623 -23.63 -3.69 5.72
C ALA A 623 -23.92 -3.34 7.18
N VAL A 624 -22.99 -2.68 7.87
CA VAL A 624 -23.37 -1.93 9.08
C VAL A 624 -24.06 -0.67 8.58
N THR A 625 -25.37 -0.59 8.73
CA THR A 625 -26.16 0.47 8.10
C THR A 625 -26.17 1.74 8.94
N ARG A 626 -26.14 1.61 10.27
CA ARG A 626 -26.29 2.72 11.21
C ARG A 626 -25.64 2.39 12.54
N ILE A 627 -25.04 3.38 13.18
CA ILE A 627 -24.42 3.24 14.50
C ILE A 627 -24.80 4.45 15.37
N VAL A 628 -25.34 4.18 16.55
CA VAL A 628 -25.59 5.19 17.58
C VAL A 628 -24.52 5.07 18.65
N VAL A 629 -23.68 6.09 18.80
CA VAL A 629 -22.57 6.13 19.76
C VAL A 629 -22.87 7.11 20.89
N GLY A 630 -23.01 6.60 22.10
CA GLY A 630 -22.90 7.37 23.32
C GLY A 630 -21.44 7.63 23.69
N HIS A 631 -21.12 8.86 24.10
CA HIS A 631 -19.82 9.19 24.66
C HIS A 631 -19.92 10.14 25.87
N ASP A 632 -19.33 9.76 27.01
CA ASP A 632 -19.08 10.64 28.17
C ASP A 632 -17.57 10.87 28.29
N ALA A 633 -17.14 12.10 27.97
CA ALA A 633 -15.75 12.56 28.01
C ALA A 633 -15.53 13.72 29.01
N GLY A 634 -16.42 13.88 30.00
CA GLY A 634 -16.33 15.01 30.93
C GLY A 634 -16.50 16.37 30.23
N MET A 635 -15.76 17.39 30.68
CA MET A 635 -15.80 18.72 30.05
C MET A 635 -15.38 18.66 28.57
N MET A 636 -16.33 18.92 27.68
CA MET A 636 -16.11 19.00 26.25
C MET A 636 -15.59 20.40 25.89
N VAL A 637 -14.27 20.53 25.78
CA VAL A 637 -13.60 21.79 25.44
C VAL A 637 -14.05 22.33 24.08
N ASN A 638 -14.16 21.46 23.08
CA ASN A 638 -14.69 21.75 21.75
C ASN A 638 -15.63 20.60 21.34
N PRO A 639 -16.97 20.80 21.35
CA PRO A 639 -17.93 19.74 21.05
C PRO A 639 -17.79 19.15 19.64
N ASP A 640 -17.46 19.98 18.65
CA ASP A 640 -17.22 19.49 17.28
C ASP A 640 -15.92 18.68 17.20
N GLY A 641 -14.87 19.07 17.92
CA GLY A 641 -13.65 18.26 18.05
C GLY A 641 -13.93 16.86 18.59
N VAL A 642 -14.77 16.77 19.64
CA VAL A 642 -15.22 15.48 20.20
C VAL A 642 -16.09 14.69 19.20
N ARG A 643 -17.02 15.35 18.50
CA ARG A 643 -17.85 14.72 17.45
C ARG A 643 -17.01 14.14 16.31
N HIS A 644 -16.09 14.92 15.74
CA HIS A 644 -15.20 14.47 14.67
C HIS A 644 -14.32 13.30 15.12
N GLN A 645 -13.85 13.31 16.37
CA GLN A 645 -13.14 12.20 16.98
C GLN A 645 -13.99 10.93 17.07
N ILE A 646 -15.26 11.03 17.46
CA ILE A 646 -16.19 9.89 17.49
C ILE A 646 -16.40 9.33 16.08
N HIS A 647 -16.65 10.18 15.08
CA HIS A 647 -16.79 9.74 13.68
C HIS A 647 -15.53 8.99 13.19
N GLY A 648 -14.34 9.52 13.48
CA GLY A 648 -13.07 8.87 13.12
C GLY A 648 -12.85 7.52 13.83
N ASN A 649 -13.27 7.40 15.09
CA ASN A 649 -13.27 6.12 15.82
C ASN A 649 -14.24 5.10 15.21
N VAL A 650 -15.43 5.54 14.81
CA VAL A 650 -16.47 4.69 14.19
C VAL A 650 -15.98 4.12 12.85
N ILE A 651 -15.49 4.97 11.94
CA ILE A 651 -15.05 4.57 10.60
C ILE A 651 -13.88 3.56 10.69
N GLN A 652 -12.84 3.90 11.47
CA GLN A 652 -11.67 3.02 11.60
C GLN A 652 -11.99 1.67 12.25
N SER A 653 -12.86 1.65 13.26
CA SER A 653 -13.16 0.39 13.95
C SER A 653 -14.17 -0.48 13.20
N THR A 654 -15.12 0.10 12.46
CA THR A 654 -16.00 -0.64 11.53
C THR A 654 -15.16 -1.30 10.42
N SER A 655 -14.21 -0.57 9.84
CA SER A 655 -13.23 -1.09 8.88
C SER A 655 -12.47 -2.30 9.43
N ARG A 656 -11.96 -2.20 10.65
CA ARG A 656 -11.22 -3.28 11.34
C ARG A 656 -12.05 -4.52 11.67
N VAL A 657 -13.32 -4.35 11.98
CA VAL A 657 -14.22 -5.46 12.33
C VAL A 657 -14.68 -6.22 11.08
N LEU A 658 -14.88 -5.54 9.95
CA LEU A 658 -15.39 -6.16 8.72
C LEU A 658 -14.31 -6.63 7.74
N LYS A 659 -13.16 -5.93 7.65
CA LYS A 659 -12.18 -6.14 6.57
C LYS A 659 -10.74 -6.35 7.01
N GLU A 660 -10.23 -5.53 7.93
CA GLU A 660 -8.78 -5.41 8.10
C GLU A 660 -8.12 -6.61 8.81
N ARG A 661 -7.18 -7.24 8.12
CA ARG A 661 -6.20 -8.18 8.68
C ARG A 661 -4.91 -8.17 7.85
N VAL A 662 -3.76 -8.28 8.52
CA VAL A 662 -2.49 -8.62 7.88
C VAL A 662 -2.52 -10.09 7.46
N THR A 663 -2.15 -10.36 6.21
CA THR A 663 -2.00 -11.72 5.68
C THR A 663 -0.53 -12.16 5.70
N PHE A 664 -0.32 -13.47 5.81
CA PHE A 664 1.02 -14.07 5.92
C PHE A 664 1.21 -15.20 4.91
N GLU A 665 2.41 -15.27 4.33
CA GLU A 665 2.86 -16.34 3.44
C GLU A 665 4.29 -16.75 3.79
N GLN A 666 4.55 -18.06 3.92
CA GLN A 666 5.86 -18.59 4.39
C GLN A 666 6.31 -17.94 5.72
N SER A 667 5.35 -17.64 6.60
CA SER A 667 5.49 -16.86 7.86
C SER A 667 5.81 -15.37 7.71
N THR A 668 5.94 -14.86 6.48
CA THR A 668 6.29 -13.46 6.17
C THR A 668 5.03 -12.62 5.89
N VAL A 669 5.08 -11.30 6.06
CA VAL A 669 3.95 -10.40 5.72
C VAL A 669 3.72 -10.37 4.20
N SER A 670 2.51 -10.73 3.75
CA SER A 670 2.11 -10.67 2.32
C SER A 670 1.13 -9.53 1.99
N SER A 671 0.59 -8.84 2.99
CA SER A 671 -0.12 -7.56 2.83
C SER A 671 0.88 -6.42 2.53
N LYS A 672 1.09 -6.08 1.26
CA LYS A 672 2.06 -5.05 0.82
C LYS A 672 1.44 -3.72 0.40
N GLU A 673 0.20 -3.69 -0.05
CA GLU A 673 -0.51 -2.47 -0.44
C GLU A 673 -2.01 -2.59 -0.08
N TRP A 674 -2.90 -1.86 -0.76
CA TRP A 674 -4.33 -1.74 -0.41
C TRP A 674 -5.21 -2.89 -0.92
N GLY A 675 -4.88 -3.53 -2.04
CA GLY A 675 -5.53 -4.77 -2.46
C GLY A 675 -5.25 -5.93 -1.48
N GLY A 676 -4.01 -6.02 -0.99
CA GLY A 676 -3.57 -6.97 0.04
C GLY A 676 -3.93 -6.57 1.48
N TYR A 677 -4.47 -5.37 1.71
CA TYR A 677 -4.99 -4.90 2.99
C TYR A 677 -6.19 -3.95 2.76
N PRO A 678 -7.38 -4.50 2.47
CA PRO A 678 -8.56 -3.69 2.14
C PRO A 678 -9.15 -3.03 3.38
N ILE A 679 -9.53 -1.76 3.23
CA ILE A 679 -10.21 -0.93 4.23
C ILE A 679 -11.65 -0.60 3.80
N LEU A 680 -12.41 0.03 4.69
CA LEU A 680 -13.75 0.54 4.41
C LEU A 680 -13.71 1.68 3.38
N THR A 681 -14.60 1.65 2.38
CA THR A 681 -14.73 2.67 1.34
C THR A 681 -15.93 3.59 1.59
N PHE A 682 -16.01 4.75 0.92
CA PHE A 682 -17.05 5.76 1.17
C PHE A 682 -18.50 5.24 1.11
N PRO A 683 -18.91 4.35 0.16
CA PRO A 683 -20.27 3.80 0.14
C PRO A 683 -20.61 2.86 1.30
N GLU A 684 -19.59 2.42 2.06
CA GLU A 684 -19.72 1.46 3.16
C GLU A 684 -19.67 2.15 4.54
N VAL A 685 -19.61 3.50 4.57
CA VAL A 685 -19.61 4.27 5.82
C VAL A 685 -21.03 4.26 6.41
N PRO A 686 -21.23 3.80 7.66
CA PRO A 686 -22.54 3.76 8.31
C PRO A 686 -23.08 5.17 8.61
N ASP A 687 -24.41 5.30 8.74
CA ASP A 687 -25.03 6.47 9.34
C ASP A 687 -24.61 6.60 10.82
N VAL A 688 -23.83 7.63 11.15
CA VAL A 688 -23.30 7.84 12.51
C VAL A 688 -24.12 8.86 13.29
N GLU A 689 -24.83 8.41 14.32
CA GLU A 689 -25.53 9.28 15.27
C GLU A 689 -24.77 9.35 16.60
N VAL A 690 -24.51 10.57 17.09
CA VAL A 690 -23.66 10.80 18.27
C VAL A 690 -24.45 11.41 19.42
N VAL A 691 -24.44 10.71 20.57
CA VAL A 691 -24.98 11.17 21.87
C VAL A 691 -23.81 11.57 22.76
N MET A 692 -23.52 12.87 22.85
CA MET A 692 -22.46 13.38 23.72
C MET A 692 -23.04 13.83 25.07
N MET A 693 -22.56 13.27 26.18
CA MET A 693 -23.07 13.60 27.51
C MET A 693 -22.57 14.99 27.97
N PRO A 694 -23.46 15.94 28.31
CA PRO A 694 -23.06 17.29 28.71
C PRO A 694 -22.53 17.30 30.16
N ARG A 695 -21.21 17.39 30.33
CA ARG A 695 -20.53 17.28 31.63
C ARG A 695 -19.58 18.45 31.93
N GLN A 696 -19.98 19.70 31.62
CA GLN A 696 -19.06 20.86 31.70
C GLN A 696 -18.62 21.28 33.12
N GLN A 697 -19.07 20.59 34.18
CA GLN A 697 -18.56 20.75 35.55
C GLN A 697 -17.56 19.65 35.96
N GLU A 698 -17.41 18.60 35.15
CA GLU A 698 -16.43 17.52 35.34
C GLU A 698 -15.05 17.93 34.77
N PRO A 699 -13.96 17.25 35.16
CA PRO A 699 -12.68 17.37 34.45
C PRO A 699 -12.82 16.99 32.96
N PRO A 700 -12.02 17.58 32.04
CA PRO A 700 -11.97 17.15 30.65
C PRO A 700 -11.23 15.80 30.51
N LEU A 701 -11.74 14.91 29.66
CA LEU A 701 -11.22 13.54 29.52
C LEU A 701 -10.83 13.20 28.07
N GLY A 702 -10.22 12.02 27.88
CA GLY A 702 -9.64 11.59 26.62
C GLY A 702 -10.65 11.04 25.60
N ALA A 703 -11.00 11.83 24.59
CA ALA A 703 -11.78 11.42 23.41
C ALA A 703 -10.90 10.88 22.23
N GLY A 704 -9.69 10.41 22.50
CA GLY A 704 -8.75 9.93 21.48
C GLY A 704 -9.22 8.63 20.81
N GLU A 705 -9.23 7.54 21.58
CA GLU A 705 -9.65 6.19 21.14
C GLU A 705 -10.83 5.61 21.92
N SER A 706 -11.22 6.25 23.03
CA SER A 706 -12.27 5.74 23.94
C SER A 706 -13.59 5.38 23.25
N ALA A 707 -13.94 6.06 22.16
CA ALA A 707 -15.16 5.80 21.39
C ALA A 707 -15.09 4.58 20.45
N SER A 708 -13.91 4.00 20.16
CA SER A 708 -13.80 2.77 19.37
C SER A 708 -13.77 1.50 20.21
N VAL A 709 -13.68 1.61 21.55
CA VAL A 709 -13.46 0.46 22.43
C VAL A 709 -14.57 -0.62 22.39
N PRO A 710 -15.88 -0.28 22.43
CA PRO A 710 -16.95 -1.30 22.40
C PRO A 710 -17.36 -1.78 21.00
N SER A 711 -16.80 -1.22 19.93
CA SER A 711 -17.36 -1.36 18.57
C SER A 711 -17.40 -2.80 18.03
N ALA A 712 -16.33 -3.56 18.28
CA ALA A 712 -16.19 -4.93 17.80
C ALA A 712 -17.27 -5.86 18.37
N ALA A 713 -17.56 -5.73 19.67
CA ALA A 713 -18.67 -6.46 20.27
C ALA A 713 -20.02 -5.95 19.78
N ALA A 714 -20.25 -4.63 19.67
CA ALA A 714 -21.54 -4.12 19.18
C ALA A 714 -21.88 -4.68 17.79
N ILE A 715 -20.91 -4.70 16.86
CA ILE A 715 -21.10 -5.26 15.51
C ILE A 715 -21.21 -6.79 15.55
N ALA A 716 -20.37 -7.50 16.30
CA ALA A 716 -20.46 -8.97 16.40
C ALA A 716 -21.76 -9.45 17.07
N ASN A 717 -22.27 -8.69 18.04
CA ASN A 717 -23.55 -8.93 18.70
C ASN A 717 -24.71 -8.64 17.73
N ALA A 718 -24.61 -7.62 16.87
CA ALA A 718 -25.59 -7.33 15.81
C ALA A 718 -25.64 -8.42 14.73
N VAL A 719 -24.47 -8.94 14.32
CA VAL A 719 -24.37 -10.09 13.40
C VAL A 719 -24.97 -11.35 14.03
N PHE A 720 -24.72 -11.59 15.33
CA PHE A 720 -25.36 -12.69 16.07
C PHE A 720 -26.88 -12.51 16.15
N ASP A 721 -27.39 -11.33 16.46
CA ASP A 721 -28.83 -11.05 16.52
C ASP A 721 -29.52 -11.27 15.14
N ALA A 722 -28.85 -10.85 14.06
CA ALA A 722 -29.34 -11.02 12.71
C ALA A 722 -29.34 -12.49 12.22
N THR A 723 -28.44 -13.35 12.72
CA THR A 723 -28.17 -14.67 12.12
C THR A 723 -28.31 -15.86 13.07
N GLY A 724 -28.20 -15.66 14.37
CA GLY A 724 -27.97 -16.70 15.38
C GLY A 724 -26.52 -17.21 15.46
N ILE A 725 -25.60 -16.69 14.64
CA ILE A 725 -24.21 -17.18 14.53
C ILE A 725 -23.25 -16.24 15.28
N ARG A 726 -22.59 -16.75 16.32
CA ARG A 726 -21.68 -15.95 17.16
C ARG A 726 -20.25 -15.99 16.63
N PHE A 727 -19.84 -14.92 15.96
CA PHE A 727 -18.44 -14.71 15.58
C PHE A 727 -17.59 -14.34 16.80
N ARG A 728 -16.45 -15.01 16.94
CA ARG A 728 -15.45 -14.76 18.01
C ARG A 728 -14.05 -14.49 17.46
N GLU A 729 -13.89 -14.53 16.14
CA GLU A 729 -12.67 -14.17 15.43
C GLU A 729 -12.99 -13.02 14.47
N LEU A 730 -12.10 -12.03 14.41
CA LEU A 730 -12.18 -10.93 13.45
C LEU A 730 -11.16 -11.09 12.31
N PRO A 731 -11.39 -10.47 11.14
CA PRO A 731 -12.58 -9.73 10.74
C PRO A 731 -13.73 -10.66 10.31
N ILE A 732 -14.96 -10.15 10.40
CA ILE A 732 -16.21 -10.76 9.93
C ILE A 732 -16.38 -10.47 8.42
N THR A 733 -15.43 -10.94 7.61
CA THR A 733 -15.48 -10.84 6.15
C THR A 733 -16.61 -11.68 5.56
N ALA A 734 -17.27 -11.21 4.50
CA ALA A 734 -18.41 -11.88 3.85
C ALA A 734 -18.22 -13.38 3.58
N ASP A 735 -17.01 -13.79 3.16
CA ASP A 735 -16.59 -15.19 2.96
C ASP A 735 -16.92 -16.06 4.18
N ARG A 736 -16.49 -15.61 5.36
CA ARG A 736 -16.65 -16.31 6.65
C ARG A 736 -18.11 -16.36 7.08
N LEU A 737 -18.87 -15.30 6.78
CA LEU A 737 -20.29 -15.27 7.08
C LEU A 737 -21.08 -16.22 6.17
N ARG A 738 -20.78 -16.23 4.86
CA ARG A 738 -21.40 -17.16 3.90
C ARG A 738 -21.04 -18.61 4.20
N GLU A 739 -19.80 -18.90 4.58
CA GLU A 739 -19.36 -20.22 5.03
C GLU A 739 -20.12 -20.67 6.30
N ALA A 740 -20.29 -19.78 7.28
CA ALA A 740 -21.05 -20.10 8.49
C ALA A 740 -22.57 -20.25 8.25
N LEU A 741 -23.16 -19.48 7.32
CA LEU A 741 -24.57 -19.56 6.95
C LEU A 741 -24.92 -20.83 6.16
N ASN A 742 -24.03 -21.27 5.26
CA ASN A 742 -24.24 -22.45 4.42
C ASN A 742 -23.72 -23.76 5.04
N GLY A 743 -22.86 -23.65 6.06
CA GLY A 743 -22.13 -24.76 6.64
C GLY A 743 -20.84 -25.11 5.87
N PRO A 744 -19.94 -25.91 6.46
CA PRO A 744 -18.64 -26.24 5.87
C PRO A 744 -18.82 -27.06 4.59
N ASP A 745 -18.53 -26.43 3.46
CA ASP A 745 -18.67 -27.04 2.14
C ASP A 745 -17.68 -28.22 1.99
N ARG A 746 -18.17 -29.36 1.52
CA ARG A 746 -17.45 -30.64 1.67
C ARG A 746 -16.22 -30.65 0.76
N PRO A 747 -14.98 -30.81 1.29
CA PRO A 747 -13.78 -30.64 0.48
C PRO A 747 -13.76 -31.63 -0.70
N PRO A 748 -13.45 -31.17 -1.92
CA PRO A 748 -13.43 -32.04 -3.10
C PRO A 748 -12.39 -33.14 -2.91
N ALA A 749 -12.80 -34.38 -3.18
CA ALA A 749 -11.95 -35.55 -2.96
C ALA A 749 -10.66 -35.46 -3.79
N PRO A 750 -9.49 -35.84 -3.24
CA PRO A 750 -8.20 -35.65 -3.89
C PRO A 750 -8.14 -36.39 -5.24
N ALA A 751 -7.80 -35.65 -6.30
CA ALA A 751 -7.69 -36.19 -7.65
C ALA A 751 -6.62 -37.30 -7.69
N LYS A 752 -7.02 -38.49 -8.17
CA LYS A 752 -6.12 -39.65 -8.21
C LYS A 752 -5.01 -39.42 -9.24
N ALA A 753 -3.76 -39.41 -8.76
CA ALA A 753 -2.58 -39.27 -9.61
C ALA A 753 -2.52 -40.36 -10.69
N SER A 754 -2.36 -39.95 -11.95
CA SER A 754 -2.26 -40.86 -13.08
C SER A 754 -0.86 -41.49 -13.16
N GLN A 755 -0.80 -42.83 -13.19
CA GLN A 755 0.47 -43.56 -13.14
C GLN A 755 1.25 -43.47 -14.47
N LYS A 756 2.29 -42.61 -14.51
CA LYS A 756 3.28 -42.59 -15.60
C LYS A 756 4.16 -43.85 -15.60
N ARG A 757 3.80 -44.87 -16.39
CA ARG A 757 4.70 -46.01 -16.69
C ARG A 757 5.61 -45.72 -17.89
N ARG A 758 6.88 -45.41 -17.62
CA ARG A 758 8.04 -45.87 -18.45
C ARG A 758 8.23 -47.38 -18.19
N LYS A 759 8.88 -48.24 -18.99
CA LYS A 759 9.74 -48.22 -20.21
C LYS A 759 9.60 -49.65 -20.87
N TRP A 760 10.14 -50.10 -22.01
CA TRP A 760 11.03 -49.60 -23.09
C TRP A 760 10.88 -50.50 -24.35
N TRP A 761 11.95 -50.63 -25.18
CA TRP A 761 12.15 -51.57 -26.32
C TRP A 761 11.33 -51.27 -27.59
N PHE A 762 11.86 -51.34 -28.82
CA PHE A 762 13.24 -51.33 -29.39
C PHE A 762 13.29 -50.17 -30.44
N GLY A 763 14.39 -49.69 -31.01
CA GLY A 763 15.76 -50.22 -31.08
C GLY A 763 16.13 -50.59 -32.53
N GLY A 764 16.47 -49.61 -33.37
CA GLY A 764 16.89 -49.85 -34.76
C GLY A 764 17.21 -48.59 -35.59
N ALA A 765 18.01 -48.76 -36.64
CA ALA A 765 18.26 -47.82 -37.75
C ALA A 765 18.92 -46.44 -37.50
N ALA A 766 19.47 -46.17 -36.30
CA ALA A 766 20.46 -45.10 -36.13
C ALA A 766 21.81 -45.50 -36.77
N GLY A 767 21.92 -45.39 -38.11
CA GLY A 767 23.14 -45.77 -38.83
C GLY A 767 23.21 -45.49 -40.34
N VAL A 768 22.09 -45.27 -41.04
CA VAL A 768 22.08 -45.16 -42.52
C VAL A 768 22.02 -43.71 -43.03
N ILE A 769 21.43 -42.78 -42.27
CA ILE A 769 21.24 -41.38 -42.73
C ILE A 769 22.50 -40.52 -42.56
N GLY A 770 23.35 -40.81 -41.57
CA GLY A 770 24.57 -40.04 -41.30
C GLY A 770 25.59 -40.04 -42.45
N ALA A 771 25.64 -41.12 -43.23
CA ALA A 771 26.56 -41.27 -44.37
C ALA A 771 26.13 -40.45 -45.61
N LEU A 772 24.85 -40.08 -45.73
CA LEU A 772 24.31 -39.39 -46.92
C LEU A 772 24.30 -37.87 -46.81
N LEU A 773 24.30 -37.31 -45.59
CA LEU A 773 24.35 -35.86 -45.38
C LEU A 773 25.77 -35.28 -45.45
N GLY A 774 26.81 -36.09 -45.22
CA GLY A 774 28.21 -35.65 -45.27
C GLY A 774 28.77 -35.33 -46.66
N VAL A 775 28.05 -35.72 -47.73
CA VAL A 775 28.49 -35.53 -49.14
C VAL A 775 27.76 -34.36 -49.81
N ALA A 776 26.63 -33.90 -49.26
CA ALA A 776 25.85 -32.79 -49.82
C ALA A 776 26.35 -31.39 -49.37
N SER A 777 27.06 -31.31 -48.24
CA SER A 777 27.51 -30.06 -47.63
C SER A 777 28.71 -29.40 -48.32
N SER A 778 29.44 -30.13 -49.18
CA SER A 778 30.56 -29.61 -49.98
C SER A 778 30.17 -29.17 -51.40
N ALA A 779 28.90 -29.33 -51.80
CA ALA A 779 28.38 -29.03 -53.14
C ALA A 779 27.39 -27.83 -53.18
N LEU A 780 27.18 -27.15 -52.05
CA LEU A 780 26.31 -25.97 -51.96
C LEU A 780 27.13 -24.68 -52.20
N PRO A 781 26.71 -23.80 -53.12
CA PRO A 781 27.53 -22.66 -53.54
C PRO A 781 27.57 -21.57 -52.46
N TRP A 782 28.71 -21.45 -51.78
CA TRP A 782 29.04 -20.28 -50.96
C TRP A 782 29.01 -19.04 -51.87
N ARG A 783 28.03 -18.17 -51.69
CA ARG A 783 27.90 -16.94 -52.49
C ARG A 783 29.06 -16.01 -52.14
N ALA A 784 29.78 -15.54 -53.16
CA ALA A 784 30.89 -14.62 -52.97
C ALA A 784 30.49 -13.34 -52.23
N GLU A 785 31.45 -12.76 -51.51
CA GLU A 785 31.32 -11.44 -50.90
C GLU A 785 31.01 -10.38 -51.98
N ILE A 786 30.08 -9.48 -51.70
CA ILE A 786 29.87 -8.30 -52.54
C ILE A 786 30.81 -7.22 -52.03
N ALA A 787 31.71 -6.75 -52.90
CA ALA A 787 32.68 -5.71 -52.56
C ALA A 787 32.01 -4.48 -51.90
N PRO A 788 32.61 -3.90 -50.86
CA PRO A 788 32.06 -2.72 -50.21
C PRO A 788 32.03 -1.53 -51.17
N VAL A 789 31.05 -0.65 -50.98
CA VAL A 789 30.94 0.63 -51.70
C VAL A 789 30.96 1.77 -50.70
N SER A 790 31.40 2.96 -51.12
CA SER A 790 31.26 4.16 -50.30
C SER A 790 29.79 4.48 -50.02
N ALA A 791 29.48 4.90 -48.80
CA ALA A 791 28.14 5.36 -48.43
C ALA A 791 27.67 6.50 -49.38
N PRO A 792 26.41 6.49 -49.86
CA PRO A 792 25.88 7.59 -50.67
C PRO A 792 25.85 8.92 -49.90
N GLY A 793 26.03 10.03 -50.62
CA GLY A 793 26.08 11.36 -50.01
C GLY A 793 24.72 11.85 -49.49
N ALA A 794 24.74 12.74 -48.50
CA ALA A 794 23.54 13.43 -48.03
C ALA A 794 22.85 14.16 -49.21
N GLY A 795 21.53 13.99 -49.33
CA GLY A 795 20.73 14.56 -50.43
C GLY A 795 20.65 13.70 -51.70
N THR A 796 21.16 12.45 -51.71
CA THR A 796 21.07 11.54 -52.87
C THR A 796 19.63 11.18 -53.27
N TRP A 797 18.65 11.28 -52.35
CA TRP A 797 17.27 10.83 -52.57
C TRP A 797 16.24 11.94 -52.29
N SER A 798 15.07 11.84 -52.94
CA SER A 798 13.98 12.78 -52.72
C SER A 798 13.31 12.59 -51.35
N ALA A 799 12.73 13.65 -50.78
CA ALA A 799 11.97 13.57 -49.54
C ALA A 799 10.81 12.55 -49.61
N ALA A 800 10.16 12.41 -50.77
CA ALA A 800 9.11 11.40 -50.99
C ALA A 800 9.66 9.95 -50.97
N THR A 801 10.88 9.74 -51.49
CA THR A 801 11.58 8.46 -51.40
C THR A 801 11.94 8.12 -49.95
N LEU A 802 12.41 9.10 -49.19
CA LEU A 802 12.80 8.92 -47.79
C LEU A 802 11.60 8.71 -46.87
N GLU A 803 10.49 9.44 -47.04
CA GLU A 803 9.25 9.19 -46.29
C GLU A 803 8.62 7.84 -46.66
N ARG A 804 8.65 7.44 -47.94
CA ARG A 804 8.26 6.08 -48.31
C ARG A 804 9.14 5.03 -47.64
N GLY A 805 10.46 5.24 -47.60
CA GLY A 805 11.39 4.38 -46.88
C GLY A 805 11.14 4.33 -45.37
N ARG A 806 10.77 5.45 -44.73
CA ARG A 806 10.36 5.52 -43.33
C ARG A 806 9.12 4.68 -43.06
N GLN A 807 8.08 4.84 -43.87
CA GLN A 807 6.85 4.04 -43.78
C GLN A 807 7.13 2.55 -43.96
N LEU A 808 8.07 2.18 -44.84
CA LEU A 808 8.45 0.78 -45.03
C LEU A 808 9.31 0.23 -43.87
N ALA A 809 10.13 1.06 -43.24
CA ALA A 809 10.91 0.66 -42.06
C ALA A 809 9.99 0.43 -40.84
N ALA A 810 9.00 1.31 -40.64
CA ALA A 810 7.96 1.15 -39.61
C ALA A 810 7.07 -0.06 -39.90
N ALA A 811 6.55 -0.20 -41.13
CA ALA A 811 5.77 -1.36 -41.55
C ALA A 811 6.56 -2.68 -41.59
N GLY A 812 7.88 -2.64 -41.38
CA GLY A 812 8.76 -3.81 -41.26
C GLY A 812 9.38 -3.97 -39.88
N ASP A 813 8.86 -3.27 -38.85
CA ASP A 813 9.29 -3.31 -37.45
C ASP A 813 10.82 -3.16 -37.25
N CYS A 814 11.49 -2.44 -38.15
CA CYS A 814 12.95 -2.41 -38.20
C CYS A 814 13.54 -1.86 -36.90
N ALA A 815 12.97 -0.78 -36.37
CA ALA A 815 13.36 -0.20 -35.09
C ALA A 815 13.10 -1.16 -33.92
N VAL A 816 11.97 -1.87 -33.90
CA VAL A 816 11.62 -2.84 -32.84
C VAL A 816 12.62 -3.99 -32.80
N CYS A 817 12.98 -4.57 -33.95
CA CYS A 817 13.93 -5.68 -33.99
C CYS A 817 15.40 -5.26 -33.80
N HIS A 818 15.78 -4.05 -34.22
CA HIS A 818 17.19 -3.60 -34.25
C HIS A 818 17.55 -2.57 -33.18
N THR A 819 16.79 -2.49 -32.07
CA THR A 819 17.09 -1.61 -30.93
C THR A 819 17.06 -2.42 -29.63
N ALA A 820 18.11 -2.35 -28.82
CA ALA A 820 18.10 -2.90 -27.46
C ALA A 820 17.31 -1.98 -26.51
N ALA A 821 16.87 -2.48 -25.34
CA ALA A 821 15.98 -1.74 -24.42
C ALA A 821 16.47 -0.33 -24.03
N ASP A 822 17.78 -0.19 -23.76
CA ASP A 822 18.46 1.10 -23.51
C ASP A 822 19.41 1.50 -24.67
N GLY A 823 19.19 0.92 -25.86
CA GLY A 823 20.04 1.09 -27.04
C GLY A 823 19.66 2.27 -27.92
N VAL A 824 20.59 2.70 -28.78
CA VAL A 824 20.28 3.67 -29.84
C VAL A 824 19.50 2.97 -30.96
N THR A 825 18.48 3.64 -31.50
CA THR A 825 17.60 3.10 -32.54
C THR A 825 18.39 2.52 -33.71
N ASN A 826 18.04 1.31 -34.15
CA ASN A 826 18.68 0.56 -35.26
C ASN A 826 20.15 0.14 -35.04
N ALA A 827 20.76 0.40 -33.87
CA ALA A 827 22.16 0.06 -33.58
C ALA A 827 22.39 -1.43 -33.19
N GLY A 828 21.33 -2.24 -33.12
CA GLY A 828 21.37 -3.67 -32.83
C GLY A 828 21.48 -4.00 -31.34
N GLY A 829 21.78 -5.26 -31.04
CA GLY A 829 22.00 -5.77 -29.69
C GLY A 829 20.75 -6.32 -28.98
N LEU A 830 19.55 -6.28 -29.60
CA LEU A 830 18.36 -6.91 -29.02
C LEU A 830 18.56 -8.42 -28.94
N ALA A 831 18.40 -8.99 -27.74
CA ALA A 831 18.40 -10.43 -27.51
C ALA A 831 17.02 -11.02 -27.85
N MET A 832 17.00 -12.09 -28.63
CA MET A 832 15.80 -12.87 -28.97
C MET A 832 16.05 -14.33 -28.57
N GLU A 833 15.40 -14.80 -27.50
CA GLU A 833 15.50 -16.20 -27.10
C GLU A 833 14.72 -17.11 -28.05
N THR A 834 15.34 -18.21 -28.47
CA THR A 834 14.69 -19.23 -29.31
C THR A 834 14.91 -20.63 -28.72
N PRO A 835 14.08 -21.65 -29.09
CA PRO A 835 14.33 -23.04 -28.72
C PRO A 835 15.71 -23.57 -29.14
N PHE A 836 16.39 -22.89 -30.05
CA PHE A 836 17.67 -23.27 -30.65
C PHE A 836 18.87 -22.49 -30.06
N GLY A 837 18.64 -21.54 -29.15
CA GLY A 837 19.65 -20.61 -28.61
C GLY A 837 19.24 -19.15 -28.75
N THR A 838 20.11 -18.22 -28.35
CA THR A 838 19.83 -16.79 -28.30
C THR A 838 20.43 -16.06 -29.50
N LEU A 839 19.57 -15.35 -30.23
CA LEU A 839 19.94 -14.52 -31.36
C LEU A 839 20.12 -13.08 -30.89
N TYR A 840 21.06 -12.36 -31.51
CA TYR A 840 21.25 -10.92 -31.30
C TYR A 840 21.06 -10.19 -32.61
N SER A 841 20.25 -9.12 -32.60
CA SER A 841 20.06 -8.27 -33.78
C SER A 841 21.33 -7.45 -34.09
N THR A 842 21.52 -7.14 -35.35
CA THR A 842 22.72 -6.43 -35.83
C THR A 842 22.47 -4.94 -36.01
N ASN A 843 23.52 -4.14 -35.93
CA ASN A 843 23.52 -2.74 -36.32
C ASN A 843 23.16 -2.60 -37.80
N ILE A 844 22.10 -1.84 -38.10
CA ILE A 844 21.64 -1.52 -39.47
C ILE A 844 21.69 -0.01 -39.76
N THR A 845 22.37 0.76 -38.91
CA THR A 845 22.69 2.17 -39.22
C THR A 845 23.77 2.24 -40.33
N PRO A 846 23.92 3.39 -41.02
CA PRO A 846 24.94 3.55 -42.06
C PRO A 846 26.36 3.77 -41.51
N ASP A 847 26.68 3.25 -40.31
CA ASP A 847 28.08 3.15 -39.88
C ASP A 847 28.86 2.19 -40.78
N VAL A 848 30.07 2.62 -41.17
CA VAL A 848 30.92 1.94 -42.15
C VAL A 848 31.69 0.75 -41.57
N THR A 849 31.85 0.69 -40.25
CA THR A 849 32.71 -0.30 -39.57
C THR A 849 31.90 -1.46 -38.99
N THR A 850 30.75 -1.15 -38.39
CA THR A 850 29.93 -2.06 -37.58
C THR A 850 28.50 -2.21 -38.10
N GLY A 851 27.98 -1.21 -38.82
CA GLY A 851 26.67 -1.21 -39.47
C GLY A 851 26.69 -1.61 -40.95
N ILE A 852 25.77 -1.02 -41.73
CA ILE A 852 25.61 -1.29 -43.17
C ILE A 852 26.16 -0.19 -44.08
N GLY A 853 26.90 0.79 -43.56
CA GLY A 853 27.36 1.97 -44.31
C GLY A 853 28.17 1.68 -45.58
N ASN A 854 28.83 0.51 -45.63
CA ASN A 854 29.61 0.04 -46.78
C ASN A 854 28.85 -0.94 -47.71
N TRP A 855 27.54 -1.13 -47.52
CA TRP A 855 26.73 -2.07 -48.30
C TRP A 855 26.11 -1.37 -49.52
N SER A 856 26.18 -2.01 -50.70
CA SER A 856 25.44 -1.55 -51.87
C SER A 856 23.97 -1.99 -51.80
N PHE A 857 23.11 -1.35 -52.59
CA PHE A 857 21.70 -1.78 -52.75
C PHE A 857 21.59 -3.28 -53.08
N THR A 858 22.46 -3.81 -53.96
CA THR A 858 22.50 -5.24 -54.31
C THR A 858 22.88 -6.14 -53.12
N ALA A 859 23.71 -5.66 -52.18
CA ALA A 859 24.01 -6.40 -50.96
C ALA A 859 22.85 -6.36 -49.95
N PHE A 860 22.17 -5.21 -49.85
CA PHE A 860 20.98 -5.03 -49.03
C PHE A 860 19.81 -5.90 -49.52
N ASP A 861 19.45 -5.82 -50.81
CA ASP A 861 18.41 -6.66 -51.44
C ASP A 861 18.73 -8.16 -51.31
N ARG A 862 20.00 -8.56 -51.49
CA ARG A 862 20.42 -9.97 -51.29
C ARG A 862 20.20 -10.44 -49.85
N ALA A 863 20.46 -9.60 -48.85
CA ALA A 863 20.15 -9.93 -47.47
C ALA A 863 18.64 -10.02 -47.26
N MET A 864 17.89 -8.99 -47.66
CA MET A 864 16.44 -8.85 -47.47
C MET A 864 15.62 -9.95 -48.18
N ARG A 865 15.98 -10.37 -49.40
CA ARG A 865 15.18 -11.35 -50.18
C ARG A 865 15.73 -12.77 -50.20
N GLN A 866 17.02 -12.96 -49.92
CA GLN A 866 17.70 -14.26 -50.05
C GLN A 866 18.25 -14.79 -48.72
N GLY A 867 18.27 -13.97 -47.66
CA GLY A 867 18.85 -14.32 -46.38
C GLY A 867 20.36 -14.52 -46.46
N ILE A 868 21.07 -13.72 -47.27
CA ILE A 868 22.53 -13.83 -47.45
C ILE A 868 23.17 -12.43 -47.31
N SER A 869 23.87 -12.23 -46.19
CA SER A 869 24.61 -11.01 -45.83
C SER A 869 25.71 -10.65 -46.86
N ARG A 870 26.21 -9.41 -46.85
CA ARG A 870 27.24 -8.90 -47.79
C ARG A 870 28.48 -9.80 -47.88
N ASP A 871 28.91 -10.36 -46.75
CA ASP A 871 30.02 -11.32 -46.56
C ASP A 871 29.75 -12.75 -47.13
N GLY A 872 28.56 -13.01 -47.67
CA GLY A 872 28.17 -14.33 -48.19
C GLY A 872 27.61 -15.30 -47.13
N ARG A 873 27.53 -14.88 -45.86
CA ARG A 873 26.98 -15.69 -44.75
C ARG A 873 25.45 -15.75 -44.81
N HIS A 874 24.90 -16.95 -44.66
CA HIS A 874 23.45 -17.13 -44.48
C HIS A 874 22.96 -16.51 -43.17
N LEU A 875 21.87 -15.76 -43.24
CA LEU A 875 21.16 -15.15 -42.12
C LEU A 875 20.17 -16.13 -41.50
N TYR A 876 19.91 -16.03 -40.20
CA TYR A 876 18.90 -16.88 -39.54
C TYR A 876 17.48 -16.37 -39.88
N PRO A 877 16.49 -17.26 -40.09
CA PRO A 877 15.11 -16.91 -40.47
C PRO A 877 14.26 -16.34 -39.31
N ALA A 878 14.90 -15.78 -38.28
CA ALA A 878 14.30 -14.80 -37.39
C ALA A 878 14.28 -13.41 -38.04
N PHE A 879 15.28 -13.11 -38.88
CA PHE A 879 15.19 -12.03 -39.87
C PHE A 879 14.23 -12.48 -40.98
N PRO A 880 13.09 -11.80 -41.23
CA PRO A 880 11.97 -12.37 -42.01
C PRO A 880 12.16 -12.22 -43.54
N TYR A 881 13.33 -12.59 -44.06
CA TYR A 881 13.65 -12.55 -45.49
C TYR A 881 12.74 -13.43 -46.37
N THR A 882 12.02 -14.39 -45.75
CA THR A 882 10.95 -15.19 -46.36
C THR A 882 9.67 -14.40 -46.67
N ALA A 883 9.44 -13.29 -45.96
CA ALA A 883 8.32 -12.38 -46.20
C ALA A 883 8.77 -11.18 -47.06
N PHE A 884 9.91 -10.57 -46.73
CA PHE A 884 10.52 -9.47 -47.49
C PHE A 884 10.86 -9.85 -48.95
N SER A 885 11.01 -11.13 -49.28
CA SER A 885 11.16 -11.59 -50.68
C SER A 885 10.04 -11.11 -51.61
N LYS A 886 8.85 -10.82 -51.07
CA LYS A 886 7.64 -10.37 -51.77
C LYS A 886 7.57 -8.84 -52.01
N MET A 887 8.48 -8.04 -51.45
CA MET A 887 8.50 -6.59 -51.67
C MET A 887 8.60 -6.22 -53.15
N THR A 888 8.20 -5.01 -53.54
CA THR A 888 8.56 -4.46 -54.86
C THR A 888 9.98 -3.91 -54.86
N GLU A 889 10.67 -3.92 -56.00
CA GLU A 889 12.01 -3.34 -56.12
C GLU A 889 12.02 -1.86 -55.72
N GLY A 890 11.00 -1.09 -56.12
CA GLY A 890 10.86 0.32 -55.75
C GLY A 890 10.72 0.54 -54.23
N ASP A 891 9.95 -0.29 -53.54
CA ASP A 891 9.87 -0.24 -52.06
C ASP A 891 11.22 -0.66 -51.43
N MET A 892 11.92 -1.66 -51.97
CA MET A 892 13.25 -2.04 -51.48
C MET A 892 14.29 -0.92 -51.65
N GLN A 893 14.28 -0.23 -52.79
CA GLN A 893 15.14 0.93 -53.04
C GLN A 893 14.82 2.09 -52.09
N ALA A 894 13.53 2.35 -51.82
CA ALA A 894 13.10 3.38 -50.87
C ALA A 894 13.52 3.05 -49.42
N LEU A 895 13.36 1.80 -48.98
CA LEU A 895 13.80 1.34 -47.66
C LEU A 895 15.32 1.46 -47.51
N TYR A 896 16.09 1.02 -48.51
CA TYR A 896 17.55 1.19 -48.53
C TYR A 896 17.95 2.67 -48.45
N ALA A 897 17.29 3.55 -49.22
CA ALA A 897 17.54 5.00 -49.18
C ALA A 897 17.32 5.60 -47.79
N TYR A 898 16.23 5.22 -47.11
CA TYR A 898 15.94 5.68 -45.75
C TYR A 898 16.91 5.11 -44.72
N MET A 899 17.24 3.81 -44.76
CA MET A 899 18.26 3.22 -43.87
C MET A 899 19.61 3.92 -44.02
N MET A 900 20.03 4.19 -45.27
CA MET A 900 21.28 4.87 -45.57
C MET A 900 21.27 6.38 -45.28
N SER A 901 20.11 6.97 -44.94
CA SER A 901 20.01 8.37 -44.50
C SER A 901 19.90 8.56 -42.98
N GLN A 902 19.97 7.47 -42.19
CA GLN A 902 19.91 7.56 -40.73
C GLN A 902 21.23 8.07 -40.12
N PRO A 903 21.22 8.54 -38.85
CA PRO A 903 22.47 8.74 -38.10
C PRO A 903 23.29 7.45 -38.02
N ALA A 904 24.58 7.52 -38.37
CA ALA A 904 25.50 6.40 -38.22
C ALA A 904 25.88 6.19 -36.74
N VAL A 905 25.77 4.95 -36.25
CA VAL A 905 26.11 4.59 -34.87
C VAL A 905 27.17 3.50 -34.88
N SER A 906 28.33 3.77 -34.28
CA SER A 906 29.42 2.78 -34.15
C SER A 906 29.15 1.84 -32.97
N GLN A 907 28.43 0.74 -33.21
CA GLN A 907 28.08 -0.27 -32.21
C GLN A 907 28.40 -1.67 -32.73
N THR A 908 29.30 -2.38 -32.05
CA THR A 908 29.78 -3.71 -32.48
C THR A 908 28.72 -4.79 -32.24
N ASN A 909 28.49 -5.62 -33.27
CA ASN A 909 27.49 -6.69 -33.24
C ASN A 909 27.87 -7.82 -32.25
N GLN A 910 26.95 -8.18 -31.36
CA GLN A 910 27.12 -9.32 -30.45
C GLN A 910 27.02 -10.67 -31.19
N ALA A 911 27.86 -11.63 -30.79
CA ALA A 911 27.83 -12.98 -31.33
C ALA A 911 26.56 -13.73 -30.90
N ASN A 912 26.00 -14.55 -31.80
CA ASN A 912 24.77 -15.31 -31.55
C ASN A 912 25.11 -16.63 -30.83
N ASP A 913 24.52 -16.88 -29.66
CA ASP A 913 24.76 -18.10 -28.87
C ASP A 913 23.78 -19.21 -29.27
N MET A 914 24.13 -19.96 -30.30
CA MET A 914 23.27 -20.99 -30.91
C MET A 914 23.76 -22.40 -30.59
N ARG A 915 22.83 -23.25 -30.13
CA ARG A 915 23.10 -24.63 -29.73
C ARG A 915 23.41 -25.48 -30.96
N PHE A 916 24.39 -26.37 -30.86
CA PHE A 916 24.68 -27.33 -31.94
C PHE A 916 23.45 -28.23 -32.22
N PRO A 917 23.09 -28.52 -33.49
CA PRO A 917 23.78 -28.16 -34.74
C PRO A 917 23.40 -26.80 -35.33
N PHE A 918 22.47 -26.05 -34.72
CA PHE A 918 21.89 -24.82 -35.30
C PHE A 918 22.89 -23.66 -35.42
N SER A 919 24.01 -23.69 -34.70
CA SER A 919 25.15 -22.78 -34.90
C SER A 919 25.90 -22.95 -36.23
N VAL A 920 25.74 -24.08 -36.92
CA VAL A 920 26.46 -24.38 -38.17
C VAL A 920 25.77 -23.68 -39.35
N ARG A 921 26.07 -22.38 -39.51
CA ARG A 921 25.47 -21.47 -40.52
C ARG A 921 25.31 -22.05 -41.94
N PRO A 922 26.23 -22.84 -42.52
CA PRO A 922 26.04 -23.45 -43.84
C PRO A 922 24.79 -24.35 -43.98
N LEU A 923 24.27 -24.94 -42.89
CA LEU A 923 23.06 -25.75 -42.93
C LEU A 923 21.81 -24.95 -43.36
N LEU A 924 21.85 -23.62 -43.20
CA LEU A 924 20.79 -22.71 -43.64
C LEU A 924 20.63 -22.67 -45.17
N ALA A 925 21.63 -23.08 -45.95
CA ALA A 925 21.48 -23.24 -47.40
C ALA A 925 20.43 -24.32 -47.73
N GLY A 926 20.44 -25.45 -47.00
CA GLY A 926 19.42 -26.49 -47.10
C GLY A 926 18.06 -26.03 -46.56
N TRP A 927 18.04 -25.25 -45.48
CA TRP A 927 16.81 -24.64 -44.96
C TRP A 927 16.17 -23.71 -46.00
N ASN A 928 16.95 -22.82 -46.63
CA ASN A 928 16.48 -21.92 -47.68
C ASN A 928 15.93 -22.71 -48.88
N ALA A 929 16.61 -23.78 -49.32
CA ALA A 929 16.12 -24.62 -50.41
C ALA A 929 14.74 -25.28 -50.11
N LEU A 930 14.46 -25.60 -48.85
CA LEU A 930 13.18 -26.15 -48.42
C LEU A 930 12.09 -25.09 -48.25
N PHE A 931 12.40 -23.96 -47.59
CA PHE A 931 11.39 -23.04 -47.05
C PHE A 931 11.37 -21.64 -47.67
N LEU A 932 12.45 -21.16 -48.29
CA LEU A 932 12.43 -19.86 -48.98
C LEU A 932 11.65 -19.97 -50.30
N ARG A 933 10.83 -18.97 -50.59
CA ARG A 933 10.20 -18.77 -51.90
C ARG A 933 10.58 -17.38 -52.40
N GLN A 934 11.08 -17.30 -53.63
CA GLN A 934 11.53 -16.06 -54.26
C GLN A 934 10.51 -15.59 -55.30
N GLY A 935 10.31 -14.28 -55.37
CA GLY A 935 9.39 -13.61 -56.29
C GLY A 935 8.60 -12.52 -55.57
N GLU A 936 8.42 -11.39 -56.25
CA GLU A 936 7.61 -10.28 -55.74
C GLU A 936 6.14 -10.67 -55.59
N PHE A 937 5.42 -9.93 -54.76
CA PHE A 937 3.98 -10.07 -54.58
C PHE A 937 3.24 -9.92 -55.91
N LYS A 938 2.32 -10.85 -56.18
CA LYS A 938 1.45 -10.82 -57.35
C LYS A 938 0.02 -10.52 -56.89
N PRO A 939 -0.58 -9.39 -57.32
CA PRO A 939 -1.97 -9.10 -57.01
C PRO A 939 -2.91 -10.21 -57.52
N ASP A 940 -3.89 -10.56 -56.70
CA ASP A 940 -5.00 -11.41 -57.11
C ASP A 940 -6.00 -10.56 -57.91
N VAL A 941 -6.20 -10.94 -59.17
CA VAL A 941 -7.09 -10.23 -60.12
C VAL A 941 -8.58 -10.39 -59.79
N THR A 942 -8.94 -11.29 -58.87
CA THR A 942 -10.31 -11.44 -58.35
C THR A 942 -10.61 -10.54 -57.16
N GLN A 943 -9.59 -9.87 -56.61
CA GLN A 943 -9.67 -9.10 -55.36
C GLN A 943 -9.51 -7.59 -55.58
N THR A 944 -9.98 -6.79 -54.61
CA THR A 944 -9.93 -5.33 -54.71
C THR A 944 -8.49 -4.78 -54.58
N ALA A 945 -8.29 -3.52 -54.99
CA ALA A 945 -7.00 -2.85 -54.79
C ALA A 945 -6.65 -2.68 -53.29
N GLN A 946 -7.65 -2.42 -52.43
CA GLN A 946 -7.49 -2.36 -50.97
C GLN A 946 -7.07 -3.72 -50.41
N TRP A 947 -7.76 -4.80 -50.79
CA TRP A 947 -7.42 -6.16 -50.36
C TRP A 947 -6.01 -6.54 -50.77
N ASN A 948 -5.63 -6.25 -52.02
CA ASN A 948 -4.28 -6.52 -52.53
C ASN A 948 -3.20 -5.68 -51.83
N ARG A 949 -3.49 -4.42 -51.47
CA ARG A 949 -2.57 -3.60 -50.66
C ARG A 949 -2.40 -4.16 -49.24
N GLY A 950 -3.49 -4.59 -48.61
CA GLY A 950 -3.47 -5.22 -47.29
C GLY A 950 -2.71 -6.55 -47.28
N SER A 951 -3.00 -7.39 -48.27
CA SER A 951 -2.32 -8.66 -48.52
C SER A 951 -0.82 -8.45 -48.72
N TYR A 952 -0.41 -7.46 -49.54
CA TYR A 952 1.00 -7.08 -49.72
C TYR A 952 1.68 -6.69 -48.40
N LEU A 953 1.04 -5.85 -47.58
CA LEU A 953 1.60 -5.38 -46.32
C LEU A 953 1.73 -6.53 -45.32
N VAL A 954 0.64 -7.24 -45.02
CA VAL A 954 0.60 -8.34 -44.03
C VAL A 954 1.51 -9.52 -44.41
N ASN A 955 1.60 -9.85 -45.70
CA ASN A 955 2.44 -10.96 -46.17
C ASN A 955 3.88 -10.55 -46.48
N GLY A 956 4.13 -9.27 -46.70
CA GLY A 956 5.41 -8.68 -47.09
C GLY A 956 6.17 -8.11 -45.90
N LEU A 957 6.23 -6.78 -45.78
CA LEU A 957 6.98 -6.12 -44.71
C LEU A 957 6.36 -6.33 -43.32
N GLY A 958 5.03 -6.23 -43.19
CA GLY A 958 4.33 -6.41 -41.91
C GLY A 958 4.39 -7.83 -41.38
N HIS A 959 4.85 -8.78 -42.22
CA HIS A 959 5.34 -10.12 -41.90
C HIS A 959 4.58 -10.92 -40.82
N CYS A 960 3.27 -10.67 -40.64
CA CYS A 960 2.54 -11.04 -39.42
C CYS A 960 2.54 -12.55 -39.16
N ALA A 961 2.69 -13.35 -40.21
CA ALA A 961 2.83 -14.80 -40.16
C ALA A 961 4.04 -15.28 -39.34
N ALA A 962 5.11 -14.48 -39.22
CA ALA A 962 6.30 -14.80 -38.43
C ALA A 962 6.01 -14.96 -36.94
N CYS A 963 5.02 -14.22 -36.43
CA CYS A 963 4.58 -14.21 -35.03
C CYS A 963 3.22 -14.91 -34.84
N HIS A 964 2.30 -14.82 -35.80
CA HIS A 964 0.95 -15.38 -35.71
C HIS A 964 0.78 -16.74 -36.42
N SER A 965 1.84 -17.38 -36.93
CA SER A 965 1.77 -18.77 -37.44
C SER A 965 2.66 -19.71 -36.62
N PRO A 966 2.18 -20.91 -36.23
CA PRO A 966 2.97 -21.84 -35.46
C PRO A 966 4.09 -22.44 -36.32
N ARG A 967 5.31 -22.48 -35.78
CA ARG A 967 6.49 -22.99 -36.49
C ARG A 967 6.61 -24.53 -36.41
N ASN A 968 7.39 -25.10 -37.33
CA ASN A 968 7.73 -26.53 -37.37
C ASN A 968 9.03 -26.82 -36.60
N LEU A 969 9.44 -28.10 -36.52
CA LEU A 969 10.65 -28.53 -35.77
C LEU A 969 11.97 -27.96 -36.33
N LEU A 970 11.96 -27.37 -37.53
CA LEU A 970 13.09 -26.68 -38.16
C LEU A 970 12.95 -25.15 -38.11
N GLY A 971 12.00 -24.61 -37.33
CA GLY A 971 11.80 -23.18 -37.13
C GLY A 971 11.08 -22.44 -38.27
N ALA A 972 10.63 -23.13 -39.32
CA ALA A 972 9.87 -22.53 -40.41
C ALA A 972 8.37 -22.45 -40.09
N GLU A 973 7.70 -21.40 -40.55
CA GLU A 973 6.25 -21.20 -40.42
C GLU A 973 5.46 -22.33 -41.10
N LYS A 974 4.32 -22.72 -40.51
CA LYS A 974 3.38 -23.68 -41.12
C LYS A 974 2.33 -22.93 -41.96
N GLY A 975 2.28 -23.25 -43.25
CA GLY A 975 1.21 -22.78 -44.15
C GLY A 975 -0.09 -23.60 -44.04
N GLY A 976 -0.98 -23.43 -45.02
CA GLY A 976 -2.29 -24.08 -45.04
C GLY A 976 -3.19 -23.59 -43.91
N THR A 977 -3.96 -24.48 -43.27
CA THR A 977 -4.83 -24.14 -42.13
C THR A 977 -4.09 -23.65 -40.88
N SER A 978 -2.76 -23.77 -40.83
CA SER A 978 -1.92 -23.19 -39.77
C SER A 978 -1.48 -21.75 -40.07
N PHE A 979 -1.62 -21.25 -41.29
CA PHE A 979 -1.23 -19.88 -41.64
C PHE A 979 -2.08 -18.88 -40.86
N LEU A 980 -1.42 -17.98 -40.12
CA LEU A 980 -2.06 -17.00 -39.23
C LEU A 980 -3.00 -17.61 -38.16
N ALA A 981 -2.80 -18.87 -37.77
CA ALA A 981 -3.63 -19.60 -36.80
C ALA A 981 -3.25 -19.38 -35.32
N GLY A 982 -2.38 -18.42 -35.02
CA GLY A 982 -1.87 -18.13 -33.68
C GLY A 982 -0.62 -18.95 -33.29
N ALA A 983 0.18 -18.42 -32.37
CA ALA A 983 1.40 -19.07 -31.88
C ALA A 983 1.82 -18.57 -30.49
N MET A 984 2.93 -19.11 -29.96
CA MET A 984 3.64 -18.54 -28.82
C MET A 984 4.92 -17.84 -29.30
N VAL A 985 5.14 -16.60 -28.84
CA VAL A 985 6.31 -15.76 -29.14
C VAL A 985 6.79 -15.13 -27.83
N ASP A 986 8.04 -15.33 -27.43
CA ASP A 986 8.59 -14.85 -26.15
C ASP A 986 7.69 -15.13 -24.91
N GLY A 987 7.07 -16.30 -24.86
CA GLY A 987 6.14 -16.68 -23.79
C GLY A 987 4.80 -15.94 -23.80
N TRP A 988 4.56 -15.00 -24.73
CA TRP A 988 3.27 -14.41 -25.03
C TRP A 988 2.50 -15.24 -26.06
N GLN A 989 1.17 -15.27 -25.96
CA GLN A 989 0.28 -15.92 -26.92
C GLN A 989 -0.20 -14.91 -27.98
N ALA A 990 0.25 -15.10 -29.22
CA ALA A 990 -0.22 -14.35 -30.38
C ALA A 990 -1.56 -14.94 -30.89
N PRO A 991 -2.65 -14.15 -31.00
CA PRO A 991 -3.96 -14.65 -31.43
C PRO A 991 -3.99 -15.11 -32.89
N ALA A 992 -4.99 -15.91 -33.25
CA ALA A 992 -5.23 -16.30 -34.63
C ALA A 992 -5.80 -15.11 -35.43
N LEU A 993 -5.08 -14.68 -36.47
CA LEU A 993 -5.55 -13.61 -37.37
C LEU A 993 -6.37 -14.15 -38.56
N ASN A 994 -6.35 -15.46 -38.81
CA ASN A 994 -7.08 -16.10 -39.91
C ASN A 994 -8.57 -16.36 -39.64
N ASN A 995 -9.08 -16.01 -38.44
CA ASN A 995 -10.47 -16.27 -38.07
C ASN A 995 -11.07 -15.15 -37.18
N LEU A 996 -10.58 -13.92 -37.32
CA LEU A 996 -10.96 -12.78 -36.45
C LEU A 996 -12.46 -12.47 -36.46
N ALA A 997 -13.15 -12.68 -37.59
CA ALA A 997 -14.59 -12.45 -37.69
C ALA A 997 -15.46 -13.58 -37.11
N ASN A 998 -14.87 -14.75 -36.79
CA ASN A 998 -15.55 -15.86 -36.12
C ASN A 998 -14.83 -16.30 -34.82
N ALA A 999 -14.09 -15.39 -34.19
CA ALA A 999 -13.55 -15.60 -32.84
C ALA A 999 -14.69 -15.59 -31.80
N ASP A 1000 -14.43 -16.08 -30.57
CA ASP A 1000 -15.42 -16.05 -29.46
C ASP A 1000 -16.03 -14.65 -29.25
N LYS A 1001 -15.23 -13.61 -29.51
CA LYS A 1001 -15.68 -12.24 -29.71
C LYS A 1001 -15.23 -11.75 -31.10
N PRO A 1002 -16.14 -11.63 -32.08
CA PRO A 1002 -15.79 -11.20 -33.44
C PRO A 1002 -15.16 -9.80 -33.50
N TRP A 1003 -14.19 -9.64 -34.40
CA TRP A 1003 -13.65 -8.34 -34.80
C TRP A 1003 -14.39 -7.80 -36.04
N SER A 1004 -14.59 -6.48 -36.09
CA SER A 1004 -14.92 -5.75 -37.31
C SER A 1004 -13.67 -5.12 -37.95
N GLU A 1005 -13.73 -4.77 -39.24
CA GLU A 1005 -12.66 -4.04 -39.93
C GLU A 1005 -12.32 -2.72 -39.25
N GLU A 1006 -13.34 -1.98 -38.77
CA GLU A 1006 -13.16 -0.71 -38.08
C GLU A 1006 -12.54 -0.89 -36.68
N GLN A 1007 -12.92 -1.93 -35.92
CA GLN A 1007 -12.27 -2.25 -34.64
C GLN A 1007 -10.79 -2.62 -34.81
N LEU A 1008 -10.48 -3.40 -35.86
CA LEU A 1008 -9.11 -3.82 -36.16
C LEU A 1008 -8.27 -2.64 -36.68
N PHE A 1009 -8.84 -1.77 -37.51
CA PHE A 1009 -8.23 -0.51 -37.92
C PHE A 1009 -7.93 0.40 -36.71
N GLN A 1010 -8.89 0.58 -35.81
CA GLN A 1010 -8.70 1.38 -34.58
C GLN A 1010 -7.57 0.81 -33.73
N TYR A 1011 -7.55 -0.51 -33.50
CA TYR A 1011 -6.48 -1.17 -32.76
C TYR A 1011 -5.10 -0.97 -33.41
N LEU A 1012 -4.97 -1.18 -34.72
CA LEU A 1012 -3.71 -1.00 -35.45
C LEU A 1012 -3.26 0.47 -35.58
N SER A 1013 -4.16 1.44 -35.38
CA SER A 1013 -3.87 2.88 -35.48
C SER A 1013 -3.67 3.59 -34.13
N SER A 1014 -3.99 2.94 -33.02
CA SER A 1014 -3.99 3.58 -31.68
C SER A 1014 -3.57 2.67 -30.53
N GLY A 1015 -3.34 1.37 -30.76
CA GLY A 1015 -3.06 0.40 -29.69
C GLY A 1015 -4.28 0.00 -28.84
N HIS A 1016 -5.49 0.43 -29.18
CA HIS A 1016 -6.69 0.12 -28.41
C HIS A 1016 -7.93 -0.14 -29.27
N SER A 1017 -8.77 -1.06 -28.81
CA SER A 1017 -10.17 -1.16 -29.22
C SER A 1017 -11.03 -1.42 -27.99
N ALA A 1018 -12.07 -0.59 -27.78
CA ALA A 1018 -12.96 -0.68 -26.62
C ALA A 1018 -13.66 -2.05 -26.48
N GLU A 1019 -13.75 -2.81 -27.57
CA GLU A 1019 -14.36 -4.14 -27.62
C GLU A 1019 -13.36 -5.30 -27.45
N HIS A 1020 -12.05 -5.05 -27.44
CA HIS A 1020 -11.03 -6.13 -27.42
C HIS A 1020 -9.86 -5.94 -26.46
N GLY A 1021 -9.55 -4.70 -26.04
CA GLY A 1021 -8.48 -4.35 -25.10
C GLY A 1021 -7.36 -3.47 -25.70
N VAL A 1022 -6.24 -3.42 -25.00
CA VAL A 1022 -5.04 -2.61 -25.30
C VAL A 1022 -3.87 -3.50 -25.78
N ALA A 1023 -3.02 -2.99 -26.66
CA ALA A 1023 -1.78 -3.63 -27.09
C ALA A 1023 -0.73 -3.66 -25.96
N ALA A 1024 -0.24 -4.86 -25.66
CA ALA A 1024 0.73 -5.12 -24.59
C ALA A 1024 1.77 -6.16 -25.04
N GLY A 1025 2.90 -6.23 -24.33
CA GLY A 1025 4.02 -7.10 -24.69
C GLY A 1025 4.54 -6.79 -26.10
N PRO A 1026 4.92 -7.82 -26.91
CA PRO A 1026 5.48 -7.64 -28.25
C PRO A 1026 4.60 -6.81 -29.20
N MET A 1027 3.28 -6.80 -29.01
CA MET A 1027 2.36 -6.03 -29.86
C MET A 1027 2.36 -4.52 -29.56
N GLY A 1028 2.83 -4.08 -28.38
CA GLY A 1028 2.90 -2.67 -28.03
C GLY A 1028 3.80 -1.87 -28.98
N PRO A 1029 5.11 -2.21 -29.09
CA PRO A 1029 6.03 -1.55 -30.00
C PRO A 1029 5.62 -1.69 -31.48
N VAL A 1030 5.14 -2.87 -31.91
CA VAL A 1030 4.66 -3.11 -33.28
C VAL A 1030 3.52 -2.14 -33.63
N VAL A 1031 2.52 -1.98 -32.76
CA VAL A 1031 1.44 -1.03 -33.01
C VAL A 1031 1.91 0.42 -32.92
N SER A 1032 2.93 0.73 -32.12
CA SER A 1032 3.56 2.07 -32.09
C SER A 1032 4.16 2.46 -33.44
N GLU A 1033 4.87 1.54 -34.12
CA GLU A 1033 5.39 1.75 -35.48
C GLU A 1033 4.25 1.81 -36.52
N LEU A 1034 3.30 0.87 -36.46
CA LEU A 1034 2.15 0.83 -37.39
C LEU A 1034 1.26 2.07 -37.31
N ALA A 1035 1.10 2.68 -36.13
CA ALA A 1035 0.36 3.93 -35.96
C ALA A 1035 0.99 5.12 -36.73
N THR A 1036 2.26 5.02 -37.14
CA THR A 1036 2.93 6.04 -37.98
C THR A 1036 2.68 5.89 -39.49
N LEU A 1037 1.92 4.88 -39.90
CA LEU A 1037 1.60 4.59 -41.30
C LEU A 1037 0.37 5.38 -41.80
N PRO A 1038 0.23 5.57 -43.13
CA PRO A 1038 -0.99 6.14 -43.70
C PRO A 1038 -2.22 5.30 -43.32
N GLN A 1039 -3.29 5.95 -42.83
CA GLN A 1039 -4.51 5.25 -42.41
C GLN A 1039 -5.12 4.35 -43.51
N SER A 1040 -4.91 4.67 -44.78
CA SER A 1040 -5.30 3.83 -45.92
C SER A 1040 -4.62 2.46 -45.92
N ASP A 1041 -3.36 2.38 -45.50
CA ASP A 1041 -2.61 1.13 -45.41
C ASP A 1041 -3.07 0.30 -44.21
N LEU A 1042 -3.37 0.94 -43.07
CA LEU A 1042 -3.95 0.27 -41.91
C LEU A 1042 -5.37 -0.27 -42.19
N ARG A 1043 -6.23 0.50 -42.88
CA ARG A 1043 -7.54 0.01 -43.37
C ARG A 1043 -7.38 -1.11 -44.41
N ALA A 1044 -6.34 -1.08 -45.24
CA ALA A 1044 -6.04 -2.18 -46.15
C ALA A 1044 -5.65 -3.46 -45.40
N MET A 1045 -4.74 -3.36 -44.42
CA MET A 1045 -4.34 -4.48 -43.56
C MET A 1045 -5.54 -5.07 -42.80
N ALA A 1046 -6.38 -4.22 -42.21
CA ALA A 1046 -7.59 -4.65 -41.50
C ALA A 1046 -8.58 -5.38 -42.43
N ASN A 1047 -8.87 -4.82 -43.61
CA ASN A 1047 -9.73 -5.44 -44.63
C ASN A 1047 -9.24 -6.82 -45.06
N TYR A 1048 -7.93 -6.95 -45.32
CA TYR A 1048 -7.31 -8.23 -45.66
C TYR A 1048 -7.46 -9.25 -44.52
N LEU A 1049 -7.09 -8.90 -43.29
CA LEU A 1049 -7.12 -9.82 -42.15
C LEU A 1049 -8.54 -10.31 -41.82
N ILE A 1050 -9.53 -9.41 -41.83
CA ILE A 1050 -10.95 -9.80 -41.63
C ILE A 1050 -11.39 -10.80 -42.71
N SER A 1051 -11.02 -10.55 -43.98
CA SER A 1051 -11.41 -11.40 -45.13
C SER A 1051 -10.84 -12.82 -45.13
N LEU A 1052 -9.88 -13.13 -44.26
CA LEU A 1052 -9.33 -14.50 -44.10
C LEU A 1052 -10.31 -15.44 -43.38
N SER A 1053 -11.25 -14.87 -42.62
CA SER A 1053 -12.26 -15.63 -41.88
C SER A 1053 -13.30 -16.22 -42.84
N GLU A 1054 -13.75 -17.47 -42.66
CA GLU A 1054 -14.88 -17.99 -43.43
C GLU A 1054 -16.14 -17.11 -43.22
N PRO A 1055 -17.00 -16.89 -44.24
CA PRO A 1055 -18.23 -16.14 -44.08
C PRO A 1055 -19.12 -16.72 -42.98
N ALA A 1056 -19.39 -15.91 -41.95
CA ALA A 1056 -20.08 -16.33 -40.74
C ALA A 1056 -21.43 -17.00 -41.06
N ARG A 1057 -21.55 -18.30 -40.77
CA ARG A 1057 -22.83 -19.00 -40.84
C ARG A 1057 -23.69 -18.50 -39.68
N LEU A 1058 -24.81 -17.84 -40.00
CA LEU A 1058 -25.78 -17.31 -39.04
C LEU A 1058 -26.47 -18.42 -38.24
N ASN A 1059 -25.78 -18.98 -37.25
CA ASN A 1059 -26.34 -19.88 -36.25
C ASN A 1059 -27.09 -19.06 -35.20
N THR A 1060 -28.27 -18.56 -35.55
CA THR A 1060 -29.20 -17.91 -34.63
C THR A 1060 -29.88 -18.94 -33.72
N GLN A 1061 -29.12 -19.55 -32.82
CA GLN A 1061 -29.62 -20.34 -31.70
C GLN A 1061 -29.00 -19.82 -30.39
N PRO A 1062 -29.79 -19.28 -29.44
CA PRO A 1062 -29.27 -18.94 -28.12
C PRO A 1062 -28.97 -20.23 -27.35
N GLN A 1063 -27.69 -20.60 -27.25
CA GLN A 1063 -27.27 -21.68 -26.36
C GLN A 1063 -27.34 -21.22 -24.90
N VAL A 1064 -28.51 -21.41 -24.29
CA VAL A 1064 -28.68 -21.35 -22.83
C VAL A 1064 -28.00 -22.58 -22.21
N SER A 1065 -26.67 -22.50 -22.04
CA SER A 1065 -25.89 -23.52 -21.34
C SER A 1065 -25.89 -23.22 -19.84
N ALA A 1066 -26.66 -23.98 -19.08
CA ALA A 1066 -26.72 -23.86 -17.62
C ALA A 1066 -25.51 -24.51 -16.93
N LEU A 1067 -25.34 -24.18 -15.65
CA LEU A 1067 -24.43 -24.80 -14.66
C LEU A 1067 -22.92 -24.65 -14.94
N ALA A 1068 -22.36 -23.58 -14.38
CA ALA A 1068 -20.92 -23.51 -14.12
C ALA A 1068 -20.51 -24.61 -13.12
N ALA A 1069 -19.44 -25.34 -13.44
CA ALA A 1069 -18.78 -26.21 -12.47
C ALA A 1069 -18.00 -25.34 -11.47
N ALA A 1070 -18.43 -25.32 -10.21
CA ALA A 1070 -17.84 -24.45 -9.20
C ALA A 1070 -16.35 -24.79 -8.94
N ALA A 1071 -15.47 -23.84 -9.23
CA ALA A 1071 -14.16 -23.78 -8.57
C ALA A 1071 -14.36 -23.46 -7.07
N PRO A 1072 -13.39 -23.75 -6.18
CA PRO A 1072 -13.52 -23.49 -4.75
C PRO A 1072 -13.92 -22.03 -4.46
N GLN A 1073 -15.03 -21.82 -3.77
CA GLN A 1073 -15.62 -20.49 -3.58
C GLN A 1073 -14.68 -19.49 -2.86
N VAL A 1074 -13.76 -19.99 -2.03
CA VAL A 1074 -12.82 -19.18 -1.22
C VAL A 1074 -11.80 -18.41 -2.08
N SER A 1075 -11.31 -18.97 -3.19
CA SER A 1075 -10.35 -18.26 -4.06
C SER A 1075 -10.97 -17.05 -4.78
N GLN A 1076 -12.27 -17.13 -5.05
CA GLN A 1076 -13.01 -16.15 -5.84
C GLN A 1076 -13.14 -14.82 -5.09
N GLN A 1077 -13.42 -14.86 -3.79
CA GLN A 1077 -13.59 -13.67 -2.94
C GLN A 1077 -12.25 -13.03 -2.54
N ALA A 1078 -11.18 -13.81 -2.45
CA ALA A 1078 -9.83 -13.26 -2.35
C ALA A 1078 -9.48 -12.45 -3.60
N GLY A 1079 -9.74 -13.00 -4.78
CA GLY A 1079 -9.59 -12.29 -6.06
C GLY A 1079 -10.48 -11.06 -6.20
N GLU A 1080 -11.72 -11.10 -5.69
CA GLU A 1080 -12.62 -9.95 -5.68
C GLU A 1080 -12.08 -8.79 -4.85
N ARG A 1081 -11.60 -9.03 -3.62
CA ARG A 1081 -10.99 -7.97 -2.78
C ARG A 1081 -9.74 -7.37 -3.42
N LEU A 1082 -8.89 -8.20 -4.00
CA LEU A 1082 -7.69 -7.75 -4.73
C LEU A 1082 -8.09 -6.87 -5.93
N PHE A 1083 -9.14 -7.26 -6.66
CA PHE A 1083 -9.69 -6.45 -7.76
C PHE A 1083 -10.25 -5.11 -7.25
N GLN A 1084 -11.10 -5.13 -6.23
CA GLN A 1084 -11.70 -3.93 -5.65
C GLN A 1084 -10.64 -2.94 -5.13
N GLY A 1085 -9.66 -3.42 -4.36
CA GLY A 1085 -8.65 -2.57 -3.72
C GLY A 1085 -7.55 -2.03 -4.65
N ALA A 1086 -7.21 -2.75 -5.73
CA ALA A 1086 -6.07 -2.39 -6.59
C ALA A 1086 -6.39 -2.15 -8.08
N CYS A 1087 -7.50 -2.68 -8.61
CA CYS A 1087 -7.79 -2.67 -10.05
C CYS A 1087 -9.06 -1.87 -10.42
N GLN A 1088 -10.11 -1.93 -9.60
CA GLN A 1088 -11.44 -1.42 -9.93
C GLN A 1088 -11.48 0.08 -10.24
N ALA A 1089 -10.59 0.87 -9.62
CA ALA A 1089 -10.46 2.31 -9.89
C ALA A 1089 -10.13 2.63 -11.36
N CYS A 1090 -9.45 1.72 -12.07
CA CYS A 1090 -9.09 1.87 -13.49
C CYS A 1090 -9.84 0.90 -14.43
N HIS A 1091 -10.79 0.11 -13.88
CA HIS A 1091 -11.54 -0.94 -14.59
C HIS A 1091 -13.01 -0.99 -14.11
N SER A 1092 -13.64 0.16 -13.88
CA SER A 1092 -15.01 0.23 -13.37
C SER A 1092 -16.04 -0.16 -14.44
N ALA A 1093 -16.75 -1.27 -14.19
CA ALA A 1093 -17.60 -1.99 -15.15
C ALA A 1093 -18.96 -1.31 -15.48
N SER A 1094 -18.97 0.01 -15.66
CA SER A 1094 -20.18 0.78 -16.03
C SER A 1094 -19.90 2.17 -16.62
N SER A 1095 -18.70 2.73 -16.47
CA SER A 1095 -18.41 4.12 -16.88
C SER A 1095 -17.03 4.36 -17.49
N GLY A 1096 -16.15 3.36 -17.57
CA GLY A 1096 -14.83 3.51 -18.19
C GLY A 1096 -13.88 4.42 -17.39
N GLY A 1097 -13.93 4.32 -16.06
CA GLY A 1097 -12.96 4.90 -15.12
C GLY A 1097 -12.77 6.43 -15.19
N PRO A 1098 -11.77 6.96 -14.46
CA PRO A 1098 -11.29 8.31 -14.66
C PRO A 1098 -10.33 8.35 -15.87
N GLN A 1099 -10.80 8.86 -17.02
CA GLN A 1099 -9.97 9.04 -18.22
C GLN A 1099 -8.78 10.02 -18.04
N LEU A 1100 -8.66 10.65 -16.86
CA LEU A 1100 -7.52 11.48 -16.45
C LEU A 1100 -6.16 10.75 -16.50
N PHE A 1101 -6.17 9.42 -16.53
CA PHE A 1101 -4.95 8.59 -16.57
C PHE A 1101 -4.75 7.83 -17.90
N GLY A 1102 -5.60 8.05 -18.91
CA GLY A 1102 -5.57 7.34 -20.20
C GLY A 1102 -6.87 6.59 -20.49
N VAL A 1103 -6.78 5.45 -21.18
CA VAL A 1103 -7.94 4.56 -21.39
C VAL A 1103 -8.18 3.66 -20.18
N SER A 1104 -9.44 3.35 -19.90
CA SER A 1104 -9.88 2.38 -18.88
C SER A 1104 -10.59 1.23 -19.60
N PRO A 1105 -9.87 0.16 -20.00
CA PRO A 1105 -10.46 -0.94 -20.76
C PRO A 1105 -11.48 -1.72 -19.93
N ASP A 1106 -12.66 -1.95 -20.51
CA ASP A 1106 -13.64 -2.86 -19.92
C ASP A 1106 -13.12 -4.30 -19.97
N LEU A 1107 -13.09 -4.95 -18.81
CA LEU A 1107 -12.62 -6.33 -18.67
C LEU A 1107 -13.65 -7.34 -19.19
N ALA A 1108 -14.94 -6.98 -19.27
CA ALA A 1108 -15.94 -7.78 -20.01
C ALA A 1108 -15.59 -7.89 -21.50
N ASN A 1109 -14.78 -6.96 -22.01
CA ASN A 1109 -14.37 -6.87 -23.40
C ASN A 1109 -12.92 -7.32 -23.65
N ASN A 1110 -12.13 -7.63 -22.61
CA ASN A 1110 -10.71 -7.96 -22.78
C ASN A 1110 -10.53 -9.41 -23.27
N THR A 1111 -10.14 -9.57 -24.54
CA THR A 1111 -9.95 -10.88 -25.22
C THR A 1111 -9.02 -11.85 -24.48
N ASN A 1112 -8.04 -11.36 -23.70
CA ASN A 1112 -7.14 -12.22 -22.92
C ASN A 1112 -7.87 -12.98 -21.81
N ILE A 1113 -8.97 -12.45 -21.26
CA ILE A 1113 -9.76 -13.12 -20.22
C ILE A 1113 -10.55 -14.30 -20.80
N PHE A 1114 -10.85 -14.29 -22.10
CA PHE A 1114 -11.56 -15.37 -22.81
C PHE A 1114 -10.62 -16.46 -23.37
N SER A 1115 -9.30 -16.24 -23.42
CA SER A 1115 -8.33 -17.20 -23.95
C SER A 1115 -8.37 -18.56 -23.25
N ASP A 1116 -8.00 -19.64 -23.95
CA ASP A 1116 -7.81 -20.97 -23.35
C ASP A 1116 -6.64 -21.01 -22.36
N ARG A 1117 -5.76 -19.99 -22.36
CA ARG A 1117 -4.59 -19.88 -21.47
C ARG A 1117 -4.56 -18.56 -20.71
N PRO A 1118 -4.08 -18.54 -19.44
CA PRO A 1118 -3.96 -17.32 -18.65
C PRO A 1118 -2.66 -16.54 -18.91
N ASP A 1119 -1.70 -17.05 -19.69
CA ASP A 1119 -0.32 -16.51 -19.77
C ASP A 1119 -0.27 -14.99 -20.03
N ASN A 1120 -1.00 -14.48 -21.02
CA ASN A 1120 -1.03 -13.05 -21.34
C ASN A 1120 -1.60 -12.20 -20.19
N LEU A 1121 -2.71 -12.65 -19.57
CA LEU A 1121 -3.36 -11.93 -18.47
C LEU A 1121 -2.45 -11.89 -17.24
N ILE A 1122 -1.80 -13.02 -16.92
CA ILE A 1122 -0.79 -13.10 -15.85
C ILE A 1122 0.37 -12.16 -16.13
N LYS A 1123 0.93 -12.17 -17.36
CA LYS A 1123 2.03 -11.28 -17.74
C LYS A 1123 1.65 -9.80 -17.59
N VAL A 1124 0.49 -9.38 -18.10
CA VAL A 1124 0.00 -7.99 -17.95
C VAL A 1124 -0.20 -7.60 -16.48
N ILE A 1125 -0.75 -8.48 -15.64
CA ILE A 1125 -0.90 -8.19 -14.20
C ILE A 1125 0.46 -8.08 -13.49
N LEU A 1126 1.43 -8.94 -13.82
CA LEU A 1126 2.77 -8.90 -13.22
C LEU A 1126 3.59 -7.68 -13.70
N GLN A 1127 3.67 -7.47 -15.01
CA GLN A 1127 4.58 -6.52 -15.65
C GLN A 1127 3.97 -5.12 -15.84
N GLY A 1128 2.64 -5.02 -15.91
CA GLY A 1128 1.93 -3.80 -16.27
C GLY A 1128 2.06 -3.45 -17.76
N ILE A 1129 1.81 -2.18 -18.07
CA ILE A 1129 2.02 -1.56 -19.39
C ILE A 1129 2.68 -0.21 -19.12
N ALA A 1130 4.01 -0.22 -18.91
CA ALA A 1130 4.79 0.98 -18.59
C ALA A 1130 5.14 1.83 -19.83
N GLN A 1131 5.17 1.20 -21.00
CA GLN A 1131 5.33 1.86 -22.31
C GLN A 1131 4.15 1.44 -23.20
N PRO A 1132 3.04 2.20 -23.21
CA PRO A 1132 1.91 1.94 -24.13
C PRO A 1132 2.29 2.24 -25.58
N ALA A 1133 1.53 1.66 -26.53
CA ALA A 1133 1.76 1.88 -27.97
C ALA A 1133 1.61 3.34 -28.41
N THR A 1134 0.74 4.12 -27.76
CA THR A 1134 0.65 5.58 -27.88
C THR A 1134 0.44 6.23 -26.51
N THR A 1135 0.76 7.52 -26.38
CA THR A 1135 0.74 8.26 -25.11
C THR A 1135 -0.65 8.44 -24.49
N GLU A 1136 -1.70 8.40 -25.30
CA GLU A 1136 -3.09 8.65 -24.92
C GLU A 1136 -3.72 7.47 -24.17
N LEU A 1137 -3.10 6.29 -24.27
CA LEU A 1137 -3.57 5.07 -23.62
C LEU A 1137 -3.33 5.07 -22.10
N GLY A 1138 -2.37 5.86 -21.61
CA GLY A 1138 -1.97 5.82 -20.21
C GLY A 1138 -1.05 4.66 -19.85
N TYR A 1139 -0.66 4.58 -18.58
CA TYR A 1139 0.16 3.50 -18.05
C TYR A 1139 -0.66 2.56 -17.16
N MET A 1140 -0.31 1.27 -17.17
CA MET A 1140 -0.81 0.30 -16.20
C MET A 1140 0.36 -0.12 -15.28
N PRO A 1141 0.23 -0.03 -13.95
CA PRO A 1141 1.27 -0.51 -13.03
C PRO A 1141 1.36 -2.04 -13.06
N GLY A 1142 2.58 -2.57 -12.88
CA GLY A 1142 2.83 -3.99 -12.71
C GLY A 1142 2.80 -4.41 -11.25
N PHE A 1143 2.03 -5.44 -10.92
CA PHE A 1143 1.83 -5.93 -9.54
C PHE A 1143 2.79 -7.04 -9.13
N LYS A 1144 3.85 -7.33 -9.92
CA LYS A 1144 4.87 -8.34 -9.59
C LYS A 1144 5.37 -8.19 -8.15
N ASP A 1145 5.91 -7.04 -7.78
CA ASP A 1145 6.56 -6.92 -6.48
C ASP A 1145 5.58 -6.64 -5.33
N SER A 1146 4.34 -6.25 -5.67
CA SER A 1146 3.22 -5.98 -4.75
C SER A 1146 2.36 -7.22 -4.42
N PHE A 1147 2.19 -8.18 -5.34
CA PHE A 1147 1.36 -9.37 -5.13
C PHE A 1147 2.14 -10.70 -5.20
N SER A 1148 1.79 -11.63 -4.32
CA SER A 1148 2.26 -13.02 -4.35
C SER A 1148 1.72 -13.82 -5.53
N ASP A 1149 2.29 -15.01 -5.77
CA ASP A 1149 1.76 -15.95 -6.78
C ASP A 1149 0.34 -16.40 -6.45
N ARG A 1150 0.03 -16.51 -5.15
CA ARG A 1150 -1.31 -16.84 -4.65
C ARG A 1150 -2.30 -15.72 -4.95
N GLN A 1151 -1.98 -14.48 -4.56
CA GLN A 1151 -2.83 -13.31 -4.79
C GLN A 1151 -3.12 -13.09 -6.28
N VAL A 1152 -2.10 -13.17 -7.16
CA VAL A 1152 -2.31 -13.07 -8.61
C VAL A 1152 -3.15 -14.23 -9.14
N ALA A 1153 -2.98 -15.46 -8.64
CA ALA A 1153 -3.81 -16.59 -9.06
C ALA A 1153 -5.28 -16.45 -8.63
N ASP A 1154 -5.55 -15.97 -7.41
CA ASP A 1154 -6.90 -15.70 -6.93
C ASP A 1154 -7.58 -14.59 -7.76
N LEU A 1155 -6.87 -13.49 -8.04
CA LEU A 1155 -7.33 -12.40 -8.92
C LEU A 1155 -7.63 -12.89 -10.35
N VAL A 1156 -6.71 -13.66 -10.95
CA VAL A 1156 -6.87 -14.21 -12.32
C VAL A 1156 -8.06 -15.16 -12.42
N ASN A 1157 -8.30 -15.99 -11.40
CA ASN A 1157 -9.46 -16.89 -11.35
C ASN A 1157 -10.79 -16.12 -11.19
N TYR A 1158 -10.81 -15.10 -10.32
CA TYR A 1158 -11.96 -14.21 -10.16
C TYR A 1158 -12.32 -13.51 -11.48
N LEU A 1159 -11.33 -12.90 -12.15
CA LEU A 1159 -11.54 -12.23 -13.44
C LEU A 1159 -12.09 -13.19 -14.51
N ARG A 1160 -11.52 -14.40 -14.61
CA ARG A 1160 -12.00 -15.45 -15.51
C ARG A 1160 -13.45 -15.81 -15.27
N GLN A 1161 -13.85 -16.01 -14.02
CA GLN A 1161 -15.22 -16.39 -13.67
C GLN A 1161 -16.19 -15.23 -13.88
N ARG A 1162 -15.84 -14.01 -13.46
CA ARG A 1162 -16.72 -12.82 -13.51
C ARG A 1162 -17.06 -12.41 -14.93
N TYR A 1163 -16.07 -12.41 -15.82
CA TYR A 1163 -16.21 -11.88 -17.18
C TYR A 1163 -16.33 -12.97 -18.26
N ALA A 1164 -15.85 -14.19 -17.99
CA ALA A 1164 -15.83 -15.29 -18.94
C ALA A 1164 -16.24 -16.65 -18.31
N GLY A 1165 -17.13 -16.65 -17.32
CA GLY A 1165 -17.54 -17.85 -16.56
C GLY A 1165 -18.22 -18.97 -17.37
N GLN A 1166 -18.58 -18.72 -18.63
CA GLN A 1166 -19.00 -19.73 -19.61
C GLN A 1166 -17.83 -20.53 -20.21
N LYS A 1167 -16.59 -20.05 -20.08
CA LYS A 1167 -15.37 -20.78 -20.49
C LYS A 1167 -14.87 -21.68 -19.34
N PRO A 1168 -14.16 -22.78 -19.64
CA PRO A 1168 -13.54 -23.62 -18.61
C PRO A 1168 -12.58 -22.83 -17.71
N ALA A 1169 -12.57 -23.16 -16.41
CA ALA A 1169 -11.63 -22.62 -15.44
C ALA A 1169 -10.19 -23.09 -15.75
N TRP A 1170 -9.22 -22.17 -15.70
CA TRP A 1170 -7.82 -22.48 -15.90
C TRP A 1170 -7.26 -23.36 -14.77
N GLN A 1171 -6.27 -24.20 -15.09
CA GLN A 1171 -5.70 -25.18 -14.16
C GLN A 1171 -4.28 -24.78 -13.75
N GLU A 1172 -3.87 -25.18 -12.54
CA GLU A 1172 -2.52 -24.95 -11.99
C GLU A 1172 -2.06 -23.47 -12.02
N VAL A 1173 -3.00 -22.51 -11.97
CA VAL A 1173 -2.75 -21.07 -12.23
C VAL A 1173 -1.60 -20.51 -11.40
N GLU A 1174 -1.55 -20.79 -10.10
CA GLU A 1174 -0.49 -20.35 -9.19
C GLU A 1174 0.93 -20.78 -9.63
N ALA A 1175 1.07 -22.03 -10.11
CA ALA A 1175 2.33 -22.52 -10.68
C ALA A 1175 2.64 -21.88 -12.05
N GLN A 1176 1.61 -21.44 -12.80
CA GLN A 1176 1.81 -20.64 -14.01
C GLN A 1176 2.27 -19.21 -13.69
N VAL A 1177 1.75 -18.57 -12.63
CA VAL A 1177 2.24 -17.26 -12.16
C VAL A 1177 3.70 -17.38 -11.74
N ALA A 1178 4.06 -18.34 -10.89
CA ALA A 1178 5.45 -18.55 -10.45
C ALA A 1178 6.41 -18.75 -11.64
N ARG A 1179 6.01 -19.55 -12.63
CA ARG A 1179 6.77 -19.74 -13.88
C ARG A 1179 6.95 -18.44 -14.66
N LEU A 1180 5.90 -17.66 -14.86
CA LEU A 1180 5.93 -16.42 -15.66
C LEU A 1180 6.65 -15.28 -14.93
N ARG A 1181 6.52 -15.19 -13.61
CA ARG A 1181 7.28 -14.27 -12.74
C ARG A 1181 8.79 -14.53 -12.82
N ALA A 1182 9.19 -15.80 -12.89
CA ALA A 1182 10.59 -16.20 -13.03
C ALA A 1182 11.13 -16.09 -14.48
N ASN A 1183 10.24 -16.03 -15.48
CA ASN A 1183 10.59 -15.98 -16.90
C ASN A 1183 9.73 -14.89 -17.60
N PRO A 1184 10.00 -13.60 -17.35
CA PRO A 1184 9.17 -12.50 -17.85
C PRO A 1184 9.15 -12.38 -19.38
N GLY A 1185 10.22 -12.81 -20.05
CA GLY A 1185 10.46 -12.58 -21.48
C GLY A 1185 11.49 -11.47 -21.71
N THR A 1186 11.69 -11.10 -22.96
CA THR A 1186 12.56 -10.00 -23.43
C THR A 1186 11.78 -8.72 -23.76
N HIS A 1187 10.45 -8.75 -23.60
CA HIS A 1187 9.51 -7.64 -23.80
C HIS A 1187 8.64 -7.37 -22.55
#